data_AF-A0A1D6HBU4-F1
#
_entry.id   AF-A0A1D6HBU4-F1
#
_cell.length_a   1.000
_cell.length_b   1.000
_cell.length_c   1.000
_cell.angle_alpha   90.00
_cell.angle_beta   90.00
_cell.angle_gamma   90.00
#
_symmetry.space_group_name_H-M   'P 1'
#
loop_
_entity.id
_entity.type
_entity.pdbx_description
1 polymer ?
#
loop_
_entity_poly.entity_id
_entity_poly.type
_entity_poly.pdbx_seq_one_letter_code
_entity_poly.pdbx_strand_id
1 'polypeptide(L)'
;MWCDVRLTKDGDGICLPSINMDNCTMIDNVFPEGKKTYNVNGVSTVGWFSVDYTSTDLLPNVTLKQSVLSRTPVYDGSMLINSVENVFTSFNASAVWLNVQQDSFYSQFKLSMRNYILSLSKQFITDYISSPEVNFLTSISGRVSKKTKLVFRFLDEGSIEPSTNQTYGSMLKNLTFVKTFASGILVPKSYIWPVTPDNYLLPYTSVVDDAHKAGLEIYAADFANDFTISYNYSFDPLAEYLSFIGNSAFSVDGVLTDFPITPSEAVGCFSNLNNSKIDHAKPLVISHNGASGDYPDCTDQAYEKAVADGADVIDCPVQVTKDGILICMSSVDLMDVTTVGKSSFTSQVTTINDLKAGPGVFTFNLTWDDISKNLQPMISNPMSTYKLYRNPRNKNAGNFMRLSDFLTFAKGKDLSGIMITVEHAAFMAEKLGFGVVDAVVKALDDSGYSKQTAQNVMIQSTNSSVLKKFKQETKYSLVYMIEEGVRDAAPSSLADIKKFANAVSVSTTSVLPQTHYYLTNQTNKLVTSLQSAGLQVYVYVLMNEFASQPNDFFADATSQINAYVQGAKVDGIITDFPGTAHRYKLNSCTSMGNSAPLFMQPPQPGSLLLTMAPDVQPPAAAPMPLLTDADVAEPALPPVSNTTTAASPSHAALRMRTDVSILIALLMLCASLLI
;
A
#
# COMPACT_ATOMS: atom_id res chain seq x y z
N MET A 1 -22.04 -5.39 -11.99
CA MET A 1 -22.00 -3.91 -11.94
C MET A 1 -23.08 -3.42 -10.99
N TRP A 2 -22.73 -2.50 -10.09
CA TRP A 2 -23.61 -1.96 -9.06
C TRP A 2 -24.18 -0.59 -9.48
N CYS A 3 -25.46 -0.33 -9.20
CA CYS A 3 -26.10 0.97 -9.40
C CYS A 3 -27.03 1.30 -8.24
N ASP A 4 -26.76 2.40 -7.55
CA ASP A 4 -27.71 3.03 -6.63
C ASP A 4 -28.76 3.80 -7.41
N VAL A 5 -29.97 3.25 -7.50
CA VAL A 5 -31.03 3.76 -8.35
C VAL A 5 -31.68 4.99 -7.72
N ARG A 6 -31.76 6.08 -8.49
CA ARG A 6 -32.53 7.29 -8.18
C ARG A 6 -33.52 7.56 -9.30
N LEU A 7 -34.71 8.08 -8.98
CA LEU A 7 -35.67 8.54 -10.00
C LEU A 7 -35.58 10.05 -10.22
N THR A 8 -35.65 10.44 -11.49
CA THR A 8 -35.81 11.83 -11.92
C THR A 8 -37.28 12.25 -11.85
N LYS A 9 -37.55 13.54 -12.04
CA LYS A 9 -38.90 14.15 -12.00
C LYS A 9 -39.89 13.53 -12.98
N ASP A 10 -39.41 13.12 -14.15
CA ASP A 10 -40.13 12.43 -15.22
C ASP A 10 -40.19 10.91 -15.04
N GLY A 11 -39.56 10.37 -13.99
CA GLY A 11 -39.66 8.97 -13.58
C GLY A 11 -38.63 8.04 -14.23
N ASP A 12 -37.60 8.59 -14.87
CA ASP A 12 -36.47 7.82 -15.41
C ASP A 12 -35.48 7.46 -14.30
N GLY A 13 -34.78 6.32 -14.47
CA GLY A 13 -33.79 5.84 -13.52
C GLY A 13 -32.39 6.30 -13.85
N ILE A 14 -31.68 6.83 -12.85
CA ILE A 14 -30.25 7.18 -12.92
C ILE A 14 -29.46 6.50 -11.81
N CYS A 15 -28.16 6.32 -12.02
CA CYS A 15 -27.25 5.72 -11.04
C CYS A 15 -26.48 6.81 -10.27
N LEU A 16 -26.79 6.98 -8.99
CA LEU A 16 -26.11 7.94 -8.12
C LEU A 16 -26.02 7.42 -6.66
N PRO A 17 -24.81 7.41 -6.06
CA PRO A 17 -24.60 6.85 -4.72
C PRO A 17 -25.34 7.64 -3.64
N SER A 18 -25.44 8.96 -3.77
CA SER A 18 -26.06 9.84 -2.78
C SER A 18 -27.43 10.37 -3.23
N ILE A 19 -28.37 10.49 -2.29
CA ILE A 19 -29.66 11.14 -2.52
C ILE A 19 -29.52 12.66 -2.65
N ASN A 20 -28.59 13.25 -1.91
CA ASN A 20 -28.14 14.61 -2.15
C ASN A 20 -27.10 14.56 -3.27
N MET A 21 -27.48 15.02 -4.46
CA MET A 21 -26.66 14.91 -5.67
C MET A 21 -25.32 15.64 -5.52
N ASP A 22 -25.29 16.75 -4.77
CA ASP A 22 -24.09 17.56 -4.53
C ASP A 22 -22.98 16.81 -3.78
N ASN A 23 -23.26 15.66 -3.17
CA ASN A 23 -22.19 14.83 -2.58
C ASN A 23 -21.42 14.01 -3.62
N CYS A 24 -21.90 13.92 -4.87
CA CYS A 24 -21.30 13.07 -5.90
C CYS A 24 -21.36 13.66 -7.31
N THR A 25 -21.87 14.89 -7.46
CA THR A 25 -21.97 15.60 -8.74
C THR A 25 -21.65 17.09 -8.60
N MET A 26 -21.40 17.75 -9.73
CA MET A 26 -21.22 19.21 -9.87
C MET A 26 -22.57 19.94 -10.10
N ILE A 27 -23.67 19.43 -9.51
CA ILE A 27 -25.03 19.95 -9.74
C ILE A 27 -25.20 21.41 -9.32
N ASP A 28 -24.44 21.85 -8.32
CA ASP A 28 -24.43 23.21 -7.79
C ASP A 28 -23.91 24.24 -8.80
N ASN A 29 -22.96 23.84 -9.65
CA ASN A 29 -22.48 24.68 -10.76
C ASN A 29 -23.53 24.88 -11.86
N VAL A 30 -24.37 23.86 -12.09
CA VAL A 30 -25.39 23.89 -13.15
C VAL A 30 -26.68 24.57 -12.66
N PHE A 31 -27.06 24.32 -11.40
CA PHE A 31 -28.28 24.84 -10.78
C PHE A 31 -27.99 25.48 -9.42
N PRO A 32 -27.33 26.65 -9.36
CA PRO A 32 -26.85 27.25 -8.11
C PRO A 32 -27.98 27.60 -7.11
N GLU A 33 -29.17 27.92 -7.61
CA GLU A 33 -30.36 28.23 -6.80
C GLU A 33 -31.26 26.99 -6.58
N GLY A 34 -30.77 25.80 -6.92
CA GLY A 34 -31.55 24.55 -6.92
C GLY A 34 -31.72 23.88 -5.57
N LYS A 35 -31.08 24.36 -4.50
CA LYS A 35 -31.19 23.74 -3.17
C LYS A 35 -32.64 23.71 -2.68
N LYS A 36 -33.08 22.53 -2.25
CA LYS A 36 -34.36 22.29 -1.60
C LYS A 36 -34.15 21.63 -0.24
N THR A 37 -35.21 21.65 0.56
CA THR A 37 -35.27 20.92 1.82
C THR A 37 -36.41 19.92 1.73
N TYR A 38 -36.10 18.63 1.90
CA TYR A 38 -37.10 17.57 1.91
C TYR A 38 -36.92 16.67 3.13
N ASN A 39 -38.01 16.00 3.52
CA ASN A 39 -37.97 14.97 4.52
C ASN A 39 -37.56 13.64 3.87
N VAL A 40 -36.35 13.17 4.18
CA VAL A 40 -35.81 11.88 3.72
C VAL A 40 -35.83 10.93 4.92
N ASN A 41 -36.78 9.98 4.92
CA ASN A 41 -36.95 8.99 5.98
C ASN A 41 -36.98 9.58 7.42
N GLY A 42 -37.67 10.71 7.60
CA GLY A 42 -37.79 11.39 8.90
C GLY A 42 -36.74 12.45 9.17
N VAL A 43 -35.73 12.58 8.30
CA VAL A 43 -34.64 13.55 8.44
C VAL A 43 -34.82 14.70 7.45
N SER A 44 -34.90 15.93 7.98
CA SER A 44 -34.89 17.15 7.16
C SER A 44 -33.53 17.31 6.49
N THR A 45 -33.48 17.05 5.18
CA THR A 45 -32.26 17.04 4.38
C THR A 45 -32.27 18.21 3.41
N VAL A 46 -31.20 18.99 3.41
CA VAL A 46 -31.01 20.13 2.49
C VAL A 46 -30.04 19.71 1.39
N GLY A 47 -30.37 19.98 0.14
CA GLY A 47 -29.51 19.61 -0.99
C GLY A 47 -30.19 19.72 -2.35
N TRP A 48 -29.60 19.07 -3.35
CA TRP A 48 -30.19 18.88 -4.68
C TRP A 48 -30.68 17.45 -4.83
N PHE A 49 -31.90 17.29 -5.32
CA PHE A 49 -32.54 15.99 -5.41
C PHE A 49 -32.95 15.71 -6.86
N SER A 50 -32.74 14.48 -7.31
CA SER A 50 -33.04 14.08 -8.69
C SER A 50 -34.51 14.31 -9.08
N VAL A 51 -35.43 14.28 -8.10
CA VAL A 51 -36.87 14.49 -8.28
C VAL A 51 -37.25 15.93 -8.69
N ASP A 52 -36.32 16.89 -8.58
CA ASP A 52 -36.54 18.27 -8.98
C ASP A 52 -36.25 18.51 -10.48
N TYR A 53 -35.59 17.56 -11.15
CA TYR A 53 -35.04 17.68 -12.50
C TYR A 53 -35.46 16.53 -13.41
N THR A 54 -35.65 16.79 -14.70
CA THR A 54 -35.91 15.74 -15.70
C THR A 54 -34.63 15.00 -16.08
N SER A 55 -34.72 13.82 -16.67
CA SER A 55 -33.54 13.12 -17.19
C SER A 55 -32.83 13.94 -18.28
N THR A 56 -33.59 14.70 -19.07
CA THR A 56 -33.07 15.62 -20.08
C THR A 56 -32.33 16.82 -19.49
N ASP A 57 -32.65 17.23 -18.25
CA ASP A 57 -31.90 18.27 -17.55
C ASP A 57 -30.58 17.72 -17.01
N LEU A 58 -30.58 16.49 -16.50
CA LEU A 58 -29.46 15.92 -15.74
C LEU A 58 -28.40 15.25 -16.61
N LEU A 59 -28.81 14.27 -17.44
CA LEU A 59 -27.88 13.38 -18.14
C LEU A 59 -26.87 14.10 -19.05
N PRO A 60 -27.24 15.15 -19.82
CA PRO A 60 -26.28 15.83 -20.69
C PRO A 60 -25.49 16.96 -20.00
N ASN A 61 -25.96 17.48 -18.85
CA ASN A 61 -25.45 18.73 -18.29
C ASN A 61 -24.71 18.55 -16.96
N VAL A 62 -24.97 17.49 -16.21
CA VAL A 62 -24.46 17.32 -14.85
C VAL A 62 -23.36 16.26 -14.84
N THR A 63 -22.19 16.66 -14.37
CA THR A 63 -21.00 15.82 -14.28
C THR A 63 -20.80 15.30 -12.85
N LEU A 64 -20.12 14.16 -12.73
CA LEU A 64 -19.78 13.50 -11.48
C LEU A 64 -18.58 14.16 -10.81
N LYS A 65 -18.50 14.02 -9.49
CA LYS A 65 -17.32 14.36 -8.67
C LYS A 65 -17.09 13.31 -7.60
N GLN A 66 -15.88 13.28 -7.03
CA GLN A 66 -15.52 12.38 -5.95
C GLN A 66 -16.43 12.53 -4.74
N SER A 67 -16.98 11.43 -4.27
CA SER A 67 -17.77 11.37 -3.03
C SER A 67 -16.89 11.22 -1.78
N VAL A 68 -15.65 10.78 -1.96
CA VAL A 68 -14.66 10.57 -0.90
C VAL A 68 -13.56 11.61 -1.09
N LEU A 69 -13.51 12.61 -0.20
CA LEU A 69 -12.63 13.77 -0.35
C LEU A 69 -11.13 13.47 -0.19
N SER A 70 -10.76 12.29 0.33
CA SER A 70 -9.37 11.83 0.34
C SER A 70 -8.90 11.33 -1.03
N ARG A 71 -9.82 11.10 -1.98
CA ARG A 71 -9.48 10.73 -3.36
C ARG A 71 -9.10 11.98 -4.17
N THR A 72 -8.50 11.72 -5.32
CA THR A 72 -7.95 12.73 -6.22
C THR A 72 -9.04 13.42 -7.05
N PRO A 73 -9.19 14.77 -6.98
CA PRO A 73 -10.25 15.49 -7.67
C PRO A 73 -9.97 15.68 -9.18
N VAL A 74 -8.86 15.14 -9.70
CA VAL A 74 -8.46 15.33 -11.11
C VAL A 74 -9.46 14.74 -12.12
N TYR A 75 -10.38 13.89 -11.65
CA TYR A 75 -11.46 13.33 -12.46
C TYR A 75 -12.81 14.03 -12.24
N ASP A 76 -12.89 15.01 -11.34
CA ASP A 76 -14.11 15.75 -11.10
C ASP A 76 -14.50 16.51 -12.37
N GLY A 77 -15.78 16.42 -12.72
CA GLY A 77 -16.30 17.05 -13.93
C GLY A 77 -16.06 16.27 -15.23
N SER A 78 -15.32 15.15 -15.20
CA SER A 78 -14.95 14.41 -16.43
C SER A 78 -16.00 13.41 -16.92
N MET A 79 -16.86 12.91 -16.03
CA MET A 79 -17.84 11.86 -16.33
C MET A 79 -19.26 12.37 -16.14
N LEU A 80 -20.20 11.89 -16.96
CA LEU A 80 -21.62 12.19 -16.87
C LEU A 80 -22.37 11.16 -16.01
N ILE A 81 -23.55 11.55 -15.53
CA ILE A 81 -24.51 10.63 -14.90
C ILE A 81 -24.94 9.58 -15.94
N ASN A 82 -24.97 8.31 -15.53
CA ASN A 82 -25.52 7.23 -16.36
C ASN A 82 -26.98 6.95 -15.99
N SER A 83 -27.80 6.69 -17.01
CA SER A 83 -29.11 6.07 -16.80
C SER A 83 -28.95 4.61 -16.38
N VAL A 84 -29.97 4.06 -15.74
CA VAL A 84 -29.98 2.64 -15.38
C VAL A 84 -29.99 1.76 -16.63
N GLU A 85 -30.66 2.16 -17.71
CA GLU A 85 -30.71 1.45 -18.99
C GLU A 85 -29.31 1.37 -19.64
N ASN A 86 -28.49 2.42 -19.49
CA ASN A 86 -27.10 2.41 -19.96
C ASN A 86 -26.26 1.36 -19.23
N VAL A 87 -26.53 1.09 -17.95
CA VAL A 87 -25.84 0.01 -17.20
C VAL A 87 -26.01 -1.35 -17.87
N PHE A 88 -27.19 -1.65 -18.40
CA PHE A 88 -27.47 -2.93 -19.08
C PHE A 88 -26.91 -3.00 -20.49
N THR A 89 -26.84 -1.87 -21.18
CA THR A 89 -26.60 -1.83 -22.64
C THR A 89 -25.17 -1.45 -23.02
N SER A 90 -24.46 -0.68 -22.17
CA SER A 90 -23.20 -0.04 -22.55
C SER A 90 -21.95 -0.69 -21.94
N PHE A 91 -22.09 -1.43 -20.83
CA PHE A 91 -20.93 -1.88 -20.05
C PHE A 91 -20.60 -3.38 -20.14
N ASN A 92 -21.32 -4.17 -20.95
CA ASN A 92 -21.12 -5.62 -21.10
C ASN A 92 -20.97 -6.37 -19.75
N ALA A 93 -21.71 -5.95 -18.73
CA ALA A 93 -21.62 -6.53 -17.40
C ALA A 93 -22.19 -7.96 -17.39
N SER A 94 -21.45 -8.92 -16.82
CA SER A 94 -21.93 -10.30 -16.68
C SER A 94 -23.11 -10.42 -15.71
N ALA A 95 -23.26 -9.47 -14.78
CA ALA A 95 -24.39 -9.35 -13.89
C ALA A 95 -24.63 -7.87 -13.52
N VAL A 96 -25.90 -7.50 -13.35
CA VAL A 96 -26.32 -6.16 -12.90
C VAL A 96 -26.98 -6.24 -11.52
N TRP A 97 -26.54 -5.35 -10.62
CA TRP A 97 -27.03 -5.21 -9.27
C TRP A 97 -27.64 -3.81 -9.09
N LEU A 98 -28.95 -3.76 -8.88
CA LEU A 98 -29.68 -2.51 -8.62
C LEU A 98 -29.95 -2.38 -7.12
N ASN A 99 -29.50 -1.30 -6.50
CA ASN A 99 -29.77 -1.00 -5.11
C ASN A 99 -30.79 0.14 -5.01
N VAL A 100 -31.93 -0.16 -4.39
CA VAL A 100 -33.03 0.79 -4.18
C VAL A 100 -33.06 1.18 -2.72
N GLN A 101 -32.96 2.49 -2.47
CA GLN A 101 -32.97 3.05 -1.13
C GLN A 101 -33.94 4.23 -1.07
N GLN A 102 -34.53 4.45 0.09
CA GLN A 102 -35.47 5.52 0.36
C GLN A 102 -36.69 5.48 -0.59
N ASP A 103 -37.29 4.31 -0.83
CA ASP A 103 -38.48 4.15 -1.69
C ASP A 103 -39.61 5.12 -1.29
N SER A 104 -39.84 5.27 0.02
CA SER A 104 -40.89 6.15 0.53
C SER A 104 -40.70 7.63 0.16
N PHE A 105 -39.47 8.09 -0.05
CA PHE A 105 -39.18 9.47 -0.47
C PHE A 105 -39.81 9.80 -1.83
N TYR A 106 -39.72 8.89 -2.80
CA TYR A 106 -40.23 9.11 -4.16
C TYR A 106 -41.75 9.21 -4.22
N SER A 107 -42.46 8.60 -3.26
CA SER A 107 -43.92 8.69 -3.18
C SER A 107 -44.42 10.12 -2.93
N GLN A 108 -43.60 10.98 -2.28
CA GLN A 108 -43.90 12.40 -2.05
C GLN A 108 -44.07 13.17 -3.37
N PHE A 109 -43.48 12.67 -4.46
CA PHE A 109 -43.46 13.28 -5.78
C PHE A 109 -44.33 12.53 -6.80
N LYS A 110 -45.22 11.63 -6.34
CA LYS A 110 -46.02 10.74 -7.20
C LYS A 110 -45.18 9.80 -8.08
N LEU A 111 -43.94 9.54 -7.68
CA LEU A 111 -43.05 8.57 -8.30
C LEU A 111 -43.09 7.24 -7.53
N SER A 112 -42.69 6.14 -8.17
CA SER A 112 -42.68 4.81 -7.55
C SER A 112 -41.50 3.98 -8.03
N MET A 113 -40.54 3.73 -7.15
CA MET A 113 -39.40 2.84 -7.45
C MET A 113 -39.89 1.45 -7.81
N ARG A 114 -40.89 0.94 -7.09
CA ARG A 114 -41.53 -0.34 -7.41
C ARG A 114 -42.02 -0.40 -8.85
N ASN A 115 -42.80 0.58 -9.30
CA ASN A 115 -43.32 0.57 -10.66
C ASN A 115 -42.20 0.70 -11.70
N TYR A 116 -41.19 1.54 -11.42
CA TYR A 116 -40.01 1.68 -12.27
C TYR A 116 -39.28 0.35 -12.42
N ILE A 117 -38.90 -0.30 -11.31
CA ILE A 117 -38.19 -1.59 -11.30
C ILE A 117 -39.00 -2.69 -11.99
N LEU A 118 -40.32 -2.77 -11.77
CA LEU A 118 -41.17 -3.76 -12.45
C LEU A 118 -41.31 -3.48 -13.95
N SER A 119 -41.25 -2.22 -14.38
CA SER A 119 -41.22 -1.85 -15.80
C SER A 119 -39.89 -2.24 -16.43
N LEU A 120 -38.79 -1.88 -15.78
CA LEU A 120 -37.42 -2.19 -16.20
C LEU A 120 -37.20 -3.70 -16.32
N SER A 121 -37.69 -4.48 -15.35
CA SER A 121 -37.57 -5.94 -15.30
C SER A 121 -38.31 -6.66 -16.44
N LYS A 122 -39.18 -5.98 -17.20
CA LYS A 122 -39.81 -6.54 -18.41
C LYS A 122 -38.89 -6.44 -19.63
N GLN A 123 -37.96 -5.50 -19.60
CA GLN A 123 -37.05 -5.20 -20.71
C GLN A 123 -35.68 -5.84 -20.47
N PHE A 124 -35.22 -5.85 -19.22
CA PHE A 124 -33.90 -6.35 -18.83
C PHE A 124 -34.00 -7.41 -17.75
N ILE A 125 -33.09 -8.38 -17.80
CA ILE A 125 -32.92 -9.33 -16.70
C ILE A 125 -31.97 -8.68 -15.68
N THR A 126 -32.49 -8.33 -14.51
CA THR A 126 -31.69 -7.87 -13.39
C THR A 126 -31.32 -9.07 -12.51
N ASP A 127 -30.02 -9.29 -12.28
CA ASP A 127 -29.53 -10.42 -11.47
C ASP A 127 -29.79 -10.20 -9.99
N TYR A 128 -29.54 -8.99 -9.49
CA TYR A 128 -29.68 -8.65 -8.08
C TYR A 128 -30.46 -7.35 -7.89
N ILE A 129 -31.41 -7.36 -6.97
CA ILE A 129 -32.08 -6.15 -6.48
C ILE A 129 -31.93 -6.12 -4.97
N SER A 130 -31.25 -5.10 -4.45
CA SER A 130 -31.13 -4.90 -3.01
C SER A 130 -31.90 -3.69 -2.52
N SER A 131 -32.30 -3.75 -1.24
CA SER A 131 -32.83 -2.59 -0.54
C SER A 131 -32.69 -2.78 0.98
N PRO A 132 -32.46 -1.68 1.73
CA PRO A 132 -32.56 -1.72 3.18
C PRO A 132 -34.01 -1.65 3.68
N GLU A 133 -35.01 -1.50 2.82
CA GLU A 133 -36.42 -1.34 3.20
C GLU A 133 -37.25 -2.62 2.97
N VAL A 134 -37.82 -3.17 4.04
CA VAL A 134 -38.59 -4.43 4.01
C VAL A 134 -39.83 -4.31 3.13
N ASN A 135 -40.55 -3.19 3.25
CA ASN A 135 -41.76 -2.95 2.46
C ASN A 135 -41.45 -2.96 0.96
N PHE A 136 -40.33 -2.37 0.54
CA PHE A 136 -39.96 -2.33 -0.87
C PHE A 136 -39.73 -3.75 -1.41
N LEU A 137 -38.85 -4.54 -0.77
CA LEU A 137 -38.55 -5.92 -1.21
C LEU A 137 -39.81 -6.81 -1.21
N THR A 138 -40.62 -6.71 -0.15
CA THR A 138 -41.89 -7.45 -0.07
C THR A 138 -42.85 -7.07 -1.20
N SER A 139 -42.87 -5.79 -1.60
CA SER A 139 -43.77 -5.31 -2.66
C SER A 139 -43.44 -5.82 -4.06
N ILE A 140 -42.18 -6.17 -4.33
CA ILE A 140 -41.70 -6.73 -5.60
C ILE A 140 -41.51 -8.24 -5.57
N SER A 141 -41.52 -8.86 -4.38
CA SER A 141 -41.43 -10.30 -4.22
C SER A 141 -42.53 -11.02 -5.01
N GLY A 142 -42.13 -12.04 -5.78
CA GLY A 142 -43.02 -12.78 -6.68
C GLY A 142 -43.47 -12.02 -7.94
N ARG A 143 -43.01 -10.78 -8.15
CA ARG A 143 -43.36 -9.93 -9.32
C ARG A 143 -42.20 -9.67 -10.27
N VAL A 144 -40.97 -10.00 -9.86
CA VAL A 144 -39.77 -10.01 -10.70
C VAL A 144 -39.43 -11.44 -11.15
N SER A 145 -38.44 -11.58 -12.05
CA SER A 145 -37.97 -12.89 -12.51
C SER A 145 -37.55 -13.77 -11.32
N LYS A 146 -37.85 -15.07 -11.38
CA LYS A 146 -37.38 -16.04 -10.37
C LYS A 146 -35.86 -16.19 -10.35
N LYS A 147 -35.16 -15.72 -11.39
CA LYS A 147 -33.70 -15.68 -11.45
C LYS A 147 -33.12 -14.46 -10.71
N THR A 148 -33.91 -13.42 -10.51
CA THR A 148 -33.51 -12.22 -9.78
C THR A 148 -33.41 -12.52 -8.30
N LYS A 149 -32.26 -12.25 -7.71
CA LYS A 149 -32.00 -12.36 -6.28
C LYS A 149 -32.45 -11.08 -5.58
N LEU A 150 -33.33 -11.22 -4.59
CA LEU A 150 -33.72 -10.11 -3.73
C LEU A 150 -32.80 -10.11 -2.51
N VAL A 151 -32.09 -9.02 -2.27
CA VAL A 151 -31.06 -8.95 -1.23
C VAL A 151 -31.41 -7.88 -0.21
N PHE A 152 -31.59 -8.28 1.05
CA PHE A 152 -31.84 -7.31 2.12
C PHE A 152 -30.52 -6.68 2.58
N ARG A 153 -30.42 -5.35 2.46
CA ARG A 153 -29.20 -4.62 2.83
C ARG A 153 -29.29 -4.19 4.29
N PHE A 154 -28.39 -4.69 5.11
CA PHE A 154 -28.21 -4.20 6.48
C PHE A 154 -27.41 -2.89 6.47
N LEU A 155 -27.84 -1.95 7.31
CA LEU A 155 -27.07 -0.73 7.64
C LEU A 155 -26.45 -0.91 9.03
N ASP A 156 -26.18 0.15 9.77
CA ASP A 156 -25.67 0.06 11.15
C ASP A 156 -26.64 -0.68 12.09
N GLU A 157 -26.10 -1.43 13.05
CA GLU A 157 -26.89 -2.26 13.98
C GLU A 157 -27.97 -1.47 14.74
N GLY A 158 -27.67 -0.22 15.09
CA GLY A 158 -28.57 0.67 15.81
C GLY A 158 -29.55 1.43 14.92
N SER A 159 -29.36 1.41 13.60
CA SER A 159 -30.27 2.07 12.66
C SER A 159 -31.61 1.34 12.61
N ILE A 160 -32.69 2.10 12.43
CA ILE A 160 -34.07 1.58 12.41
C ILE A 160 -34.50 1.37 10.96
N GLU A 161 -35.02 0.17 10.66
CA GLU A 161 -35.71 -0.09 9.41
C GLU A 161 -37.12 0.53 9.46
N PRO A 162 -37.48 1.41 8.51
CA PRO A 162 -38.66 2.27 8.65
C PRO A 162 -40.00 1.53 8.56
N SER A 163 -40.05 0.36 7.93
CA SER A 163 -41.28 -0.39 7.70
C SER A 163 -41.72 -1.21 8.91
N THR A 164 -40.74 -1.79 9.61
CA THR A 164 -40.93 -2.73 10.72
C THR A 164 -40.70 -2.07 12.08
N ASN A 165 -40.09 -0.88 12.09
CA ASN A 165 -39.67 -0.16 13.30
C ASN A 165 -38.77 -1.00 14.21
N GLN A 166 -38.00 -1.93 13.61
CA GLN A 166 -36.98 -2.73 14.28
C GLN A 166 -35.60 -2.23 13.88
N THR A 167 -34.61 -2.44 14.74
CA THR A 167 -33.23 -2.16 14.37
C THR A 167 -32.68 -3.23 13.44
N TYR A 168 -31.74 -2.88 12.57
CA TYR A 168 -31.06 -3.87 11.71
C TYR A 168 -30.38 -4.97 12.55
N GLY A 169 -29.79 -4.62 13.70
CA GLY A 169 -29.20 -5.62 14.61
C GLY A 169 -30.24 -6.59 15.22
N SER A 170 -31.48 -6.14 15.46
CA SER A 170 -32.57 -7.03 15.89
C SER A 170 -33.00 -7.96 14.76
N MET A 171 -33.11 -7.43 13.54
CA MET A 171 -33.48 -8.22 12.36
C MET A 171 -32.43 -9.27 12.00
N LEU A 172 -31.14 -8.97 12.23
CA LEU A 172 -30.04 -9.91 11.99
C LEU A 172 -30.17 -11.18 12.85
N LYS A 173 -30.77 -11.07 14.03
CA LYS A 173 -31.05 -12.22 14.92
C LYS A 173 -32.25 -13.06 14.47
N ASN A 174 -33.00 -12.61 13.46
CA ASN A 174 -34.18 -13.29 12.93
C ASN A 174 -34.09 -13.44 11.40
N LEU A 175 -33.06 -14.14 10.92
CA LEU A 175 -32.86 -14.36 9.49
C LEU A 175 -33.97 -15.20 8.83
N THR A 176 -34.72 -15.99 9.62
CA THR A 176 -35.93 -16.68 9.12
C THR A 176 -37.02 -15.71 8.68
N PHE A 177 -37.16 -14.55 9.35
CA PHE A 177 -38.05 -13.48 8.90
C PHE A 177 -37.51 -12.85 7.61
N VAL A 178 -36.21 -12.55 7.54
CA VAL A 178 -35.60 -12.00 6.32
C VAL A 178 -35.81 -12.91 5.10
N LYS A 179 -35.72 -14.23 5.32
CA LYS A 179 -35.95 -15.25 4.29
C LYS A 179 -37.35 -15.22 3.68
N THR A 180 -38.35 -14.63 4.34
CA THR A 180 -39.71 -14.57 3.78
C THR A 180 -39.83 -13.60 2.60
N PHE A 181 -38.88 -12.66 2.45
CA PHE A 181 -38.93 -11.64 1.39
C PHE A 181 -37.61 -11.48 0.62
N ALA A 182 -36.50 -12.04 1.10
CA ALA A 182 -35.19 -11.99 0.44
C ALA A 182 -34.58 -13.38 0.20
N SER A 183 -33.76 -13.50 -0.82
CA SER A 183 -32.92 -14.67 -1.11
C SER A 183 -31.49 -14.52 -0.61
N GLY A 184 -31.06 -13.31 -0.25
CA GLY A 184 -29.76 -13.07 0.37
C GLY A 184 -29.74 -11.80 1.23
N ILE A 185 -28.59 -11.54 1.85
CA ILE A 185 -28.33 -10.36 2.68
C ILE A 185 -27.00 -9.71 2.29
N LEU A 186 -26.95 -8.38 2.33
CA LEU A 186 -25.73 -7.59 2.15
C LEU A 186 -25.42 -6.91 3.49
N VAL A 187 -24.29 -7.21 4.09
CA VAL A 187 -23.92 -6.72 5.43
C VAL A 187 -22.59 -5.95 5.39
N PRO A 188 -22.45 -4.86 6.16
CA PRO A 188 -21.14 -4.28 6.47
C PRO A 188 -20.16 -5.34 6.96
N LYS A 189 -18.90 -5.28 6.51
CA LYS A 189 -17.87 -6.27 6.89
C LYS A 189 -17.68 -6.41 8.41
N SER A 190 -17.98 -5.36 9.18
CA SER A 190 -17.93 -5.32 10.64
C SER A 190 -18.95 -6.24 11.33
N TYR A 191 -20.03 -6.64 10.67
CA TYR A 191 -20.95 -7.66 11.19
C TYR A 191 -20.32 -9.05 11.25
N ILE A 192 -19.39 -9.33 10.33
CA ILE A 192 -18.73 -10.63 10.21
C ILE A 192 -17.45 -10.62 11.04
N TRP A 193 -16.60 -9.60 10.84
CA TRP A 193 -15.35 -9.39 11.55
C TRP A 193 -15.41 -8.06 12.32
N PRO A 194 -15.89 -8.05 13.57
CA PRO A 194 -15.92 -6.84 14.38
C PRO A 194 -14.50 -6.35 14.67
N VAL A 195 -14.37 -5.04 14.88
CA VAL A 195 -13.07 -4.40 15.12
C VAL A 195 -13.14 -3.59 16.41
N THR A 196 -12.08 -3.63 17.21
CA THR A 196 -11.94 -2.80 18.41
C THR A 196 -11.77 -1.32 18.04
N PRO A 197 -12.02 -0.37 18.96
CA PRO A 197 -11.80 1.06 18.70
C PRO A 197 -10.36 1.42 18.33
N ASP A 198 -9.38 0.62 18.74
CA ASP A 198 -7.96 0.75 18.36
C ASP A 198 -7.59 -0.01 17.07
N ASN A 199 -8.59 -0.45 16.29
CA ASN A 199 -8.47 -1.01 14.94
C ASN A 199 -7.83 -2.42 14.86
N TYR A 200 -8.24 -3.34 15.75
CA TYR A 200 -7.86 -4.76 15.70
C TYR A 200 -9.07 -5.67 15.60
N LEU A 201 -8.92 -6.79 14.90
CA LEU A 201 -10.00 -7.78 14.76
C LEU A 201 -10.38 -8.38 16.12
N LEU A 202 -11.68 -8.50 16.33
CA LEU A 202 -12.29 -9.38 17.33
C LEU A 202 -12.61 -10.75 16.68
N PRO A 203 -12.96 -11.78 17.46
CA PRO A 203 -13.45 -13.04 16.90
C PRO A 203 -14.61 -12.80 15.94
N TYR A 204 -14.62 -13.54 14.82
CA TYR A 204 -15.72 -13.47 13.84
C TYR A 204 -17.04 -13.91 14.48
N THR A 205 -18.15 -13.43 13.92
CA THR A 205 -19.50 -13.78 14.38
C THR A 205 -20.06 -14.97 13.59
N SER A 206 -21.14 -15.58 14.09
CA SER A 206 -21.83 -16.67 13.39
C SER A 206 -22.70 -16.23 12.21
N VAL A 207 -22.70 -14.93 11.85
CA VAL A 207 -23.67 -14.37 10.89
C VAL A 207 -23.66 -15.07 9.53
N VAL A 208 -22.49 -15.52 9.07
CA VAL A 208 -22.34 -16.21 7.78
C VAL A 208 -23.01 -17.58 7.85
N ASP A 209 -22.66 -18.37 8.87
CA ASP A 209 -23.26 -19.69 9.10
C ASP A 209 -24.77 -19.61 9.34
N ASP A 210 -25.22 -18.62 10.10
CA ASP A 210 -26.63 -18.40 10.40
C ASP A 210 -27.42 -18.03 9.13
N ALA A 211 -26.83 -17.22 8.23
CA ALA A 211 -27.43 -16.88 6.94
C ALA A 211 -27.54 -18.13 6.04
N HIS A 212 -26.46 -18.89 5.89
CA HIS A 212 -26.47 -20.12 5.11
C HIS A 212 -27.45 -21.15 5.67
N LYS A 213 -27.53 -21.30 6.99
CA LYS A 213 -28.51 -22.18 7.67
C LYS A 213 -29.95 -21.74 7.44
N ALA A 214 -30.20 -20.43 7.33
CA ALA A 214 -31.50 -19.87 6.93
C ALA A 214 -31.77 -19.99 5.41
N GLY A 215 -30.80 -20.47 4.64
CA GLY A 215 -30.88 -20.58 3.18
C GLY A 215 -30.77 -19.22 2.48
N LEU A 216 -30.06 -18.26 3.07
CA LEU A 216 -29.76 -16.95 2.50
C LEU A 216 -28.31 -16.94 2.00
N GLU A 217 -28.10 -16.38 0.80
CA GLU A 217 -26.76 -15.94 0.37
C GLU A 217 -26.34 -14.73 1.22
N ILE A 218 -25.06 -14.59 1.54
CA ILE A 218 -24.51 -13.46 2.30
C ILE A 218 -23.38 -12.79 1.54
N TYR A 219 -23.49 -11.47 1.40
CA TYR A 219 -22.51 -10.62 0.74
C TYR A 219 -21.94 -9.63 1.76
N ALA A 220 -20.65 -9.37 1.72
CA ALA A 220 -20.00 -8.39 2.59
C ALA A 220 -19.73 -7.06 1.85
N ALA A 221 -19.93 -5.93 2.53
CA ALA A 221 -19.72 -4.58 1.99
C ALA A 221 -18.68 -3.79 2.81
N ASP A 222 -18.43 -2.55 2.38
CA ASP A 222 -17.55 -1.58 3.05
C ASP A 222 -16.06 -1.93 2.99
N PHE A 223 -15.65 -2.58 1.90
CA PHE A 223 -14.24 -2.74 1.57
C PHE A 223 -13.73 -1.55 0.76
N ALA A 224 -12.55 -1.05 1.14
CA ALA A 224 -11.85 0.00 0.43
C ALA A 224 -10.34 -0.21 0.62
N ASN A 225 -9.58 -0.23 -0.48
CA ASN A 225 -8.14 -0.41 -0.43
C ASN A 225 -7.42 0.87 0.03
N ASP A 226 -8.03 2.02 -0.21
CA ASP A 226 -7.51 3.36 0.11
C ASP A 226 -7.96 3.86 1.48
N PHE A 227 -8.18 2.94 2.41
CA PHE A 227 -8.61 3.24 3.77
C PHE A 227 -7.76 2.50 4.81
N THR A 228 -7.81 2.96 6.06
CA THR A 228 -7.17 2.24 7.17
C THR A 228 -7.96 0.96 7.47
N ILE A 229 -7.44 -0.19 7.02
CA ILE A 229 -7.94 -1.51 7.41
C ILE A 229 -7.35 -1.95 8.74
N SER A 230 -7.88 -3.02 9.33
CA SER A 230 -7.40 -3.56 10.60
C SER A 230 -5.88 -3.84 10.58
N TYR A 231 -5.19 -3.53 11.68
CA TYR A 231 -3.76 -3.80 11.83
C TYR A 231 -3.40 -5.29 11.70
N ASN A 232 -4.37 -6.19 11.88
CA ASN A 232 -4.20 -7.62 11.65
C ASN A 232 -3.87 -7.99 10.19
N TYR A 233 -4.15 -7.10 9.24
CA TYR A 233 -3.87 -7.31 7.82
C TYR A 233 -2.62 -6.59 7.32
N SER A 234 -1.88 -5.86 8.17
CA SER A 234 -0.64 -5.18 7.76
C SER A 234 -0.80 -4.30 6.51
N PHE A 235 -1.93 -3.57 6.43
CA PHE A 235 -2.33 -2.76 5.27
C PHE A 235 -2.48 -3.51 3.93
N ASP A 236 -2.59 -4.83 3.96
CA ASP A 236 -2.76 -5.67 2.77
C ASP A 236 -4.26 -5.92 2.48
N PRO A 237 -4.86 -5.25 1.48
CA PRO A 237 -6.28 -5.41 1.18
C PRO A 237 -6.60 -6.82 0.68
N LEU A 238 -5.69 -7.46 -0.07
CA LEU A 238 -5.92 -8.83 -0.56
C LEU A 238 -5.99 -9.83 0.60
N ALA A 239 -5.17 -9.65 1.64
CA ALA A 239 -5.29 -10.43 2.88
C ALA A 239 -6.63 -10.22 3.57
N GLU A 240 -7.16 -8.97 3.59
CA GLU A 240 -8.49 -8.69 4.11
C GLU A 240 -9.55 -9.45 3.30
N TYR A 241 -9.59 -9.35 1.97
CA TYR A 241 -10.58 -10.07 1.16
C TYR A 241 -10.53 -11.58 1.37
N LEU A 242 -9.33 -12.18 1.39
CA LEU A 242 -9.16 -13.63 1.62
C LEU A 242 -9.77 -14.10 2.95
N SER A 243 -9.78 -13.24 3.98
CA SER A 243 -10.40 -13.56 5.28
C SER A 243 -11.93 -13.72 5.23
N PHE A 244 -12.57 -13.27 4.15
CA PHE A 244 -14.02 -13.39 3.92
C PHE A 244 -14.37 -14.47 2.89
N ILE A 245 -13.54 -14.70 1.86
CA ILE A 245 -13.88 -15.61 0.73
C ILE A 245 -13.16 -16.96 0.76
N GLY A 246 -12.02 -17.06 1.46
CA GLY A 246 -11.14 -18.23 1.44
C GLY A 246 -10.84 -18.80 2.84
N ASN A 247 -11.62 -18.39 3.84
CA ASN A 247 -11.43 -18.81 5.21
C ASN A 247 -11.97 -20.24 5.42
N SER A 248 -11.20 -21.08 6.11
CA SER A 248 -11.61 -22.45 6.43
C SER A 248 -12.83 -22.53 7.37
N ALA A 249 -13.09 -21.46 8.13
CA ALA A 249 -14.19 -21.39 9.08
C ALA A 249 -15.53 -21.04 8.41
N PHE A 250 -15.51 -20.13 7.44
CA PHE A 250 -16.69 -19.68 6.70
C PHE A 250 -16.26 -19.04 5.37
N SER A 251 -17.18 -18.88 4.43
CA SER A 251 -16.96 -18.08 3.22
C SER A 251 -18.23 -17.32 2.86
N VAL A 252 -18.11 -16.04 2.52
CA VAL A 252 -19.22 -15.24 1.98
C VAL A 252 -19.46 -15.56 0.52
N ASP A 253 -20.69 -15.38 0.04
CA ASP A 253 -21.08 -15.64 -1.36
C ASP A 253 -20.59 -14.53 -2.32
N GLY A 254 -20.16 -13.39 -1.79
CA GLY A 254 -19.48 -12.35 -2.55
C GLY A 254 -19.18 -11.10 -1.73
N VAL A 255 -18.49 -10.16 -2.35
CA VAL A 255 -18.14 -8.87 -1.74
C VAL A 255 -18.57 -7.70 -2.64
N LEU A 256 -18.94 -6.58 -2.02
CA LEU A 256 -19.22 -5.31 -2.68
C LEU A 256 -18.09 -4.33 -2.37
N THR A 257 -17.43 -3.87 -3.43
CA THR A 257 -16.34 -2.89 -3.35
C THR A 257 -16.27 -2.06 -4.63
N ASP A 258 -15.67 -0.88 -4.52
CA ASP A 258 -15.22 -0.04 -5.62
C ASP A 258 -13.80 -0.39 -6.13
N PHE A 259 -13.12 -1.36 -5.51
CA PHE A 259 -11.83 -1.90 -5.93
C PHE A 259 -11.98 -3.32 -6.49
N PRO A 260 -12.58 -3.54 -7.67
CA PRO A 260 -12.93 -4.88 -8.16
C PRO A 260 -11.72 -5.76 -8.52
N ILE A 261 -10.54 -5.19 -8.72
CA ILE A 261 -9.32 -5.95 -9.08
C ILE A 261 -8.93 -6.87 -7.91
N THR A 262 -8.74 -6.34 -6.71
CA THR A 262 -8.27 -7.08 -5.53
C THR A 262 -9.12 -8.31 -5.17
N PRO A 263 -10.46 -8.25 -5.05
CA PRO A 263 -11.25 -9.46 -4.80
C PRO A 263 -11.26 -10.41 -6.00
N SER A 264 -11.10 -9.91 -7.23
CA SER A 264 -10.97 -10.78 -8.42
C SER A 264 -9.65 -11.56 -8.39
N GLU A 265 -8.55 -10.90 -8.02
CA GLU A 265 -7.28 -11.57 -7.74
C GLU A 265 -7.44 -12.58 -6.62
N ALA A 266 -8.01 -12.17 -5.48
CA ALA A 266 -8.20 -13.01 -4.31
C ALA A 266 -8.99 -14.30 -4.63
N VAL A 267 -10.12 -14.19 -5.34
CA VAL A 267 -10.92 -15.34 -5.79
C VAL A 267 -10.17 -16.16 -6.84
N GLY A 268 -9.66 -15.52 -7.89
CA GLY A 268 -9.17 -16.18 -9.09
C GLY A 268 -7.79 -16.80 -8.97
N CYS A 269 -6.94 -16.27 -8.09
CA CYS A 269 -5.51 -16.61 -8.05
C CYS A 269 -4.99 -16.97 -6.65
N PHE A 270 -5.67 -16.57 -5.57
CA PHE A 270 -5.17 -16.71 -4.20
C PHE A 270 -6.09 -17.52 -3.27
N SER A 271 -7.28 -17.93 -3.69
CA SER A 271 -8.21 -18.69 -2.85
C SER A 271 -7.76 -20.14 -2.57
N ASN A 272 -6.86 -20.68 -3.40
CA ASN A 272 -6.41 -22.08 -3.35
C ASN A 272 -4.95 -22.25 -2.90
N LEU A 273 -4.37 -21.26 -2.22
CA LEU A 273 -2.94 -21.28 -1.82
C LEU A 273 -2.56 -22.55 -1.03
N ASN A 274 -3.41 -23.02 -0.13
CA ASN A 274 -3.16 -24.23 0.66
C ASN A 274 -3.06 -25.52 -0.18
N ASN A 275 -3.59 -25.52 -1.40
CA ASN A 275 -3.52 -26.65 -2.33
C ASN A 275 -2.30 -26.56 -3.26
N SER A 276 -1.66 -25.38 -3.35
CA SER A 276 -0.46 -25.15 -4.16
C SER A 276 0.79 -25.22 -3.28
N LYS A 277 1.55 -26.31 -3.37
CA LYS A 277 2.92 -26.40 -2.80
C LYS A 277 3.99 -25.83 -3.74
N ILE A 278 3.60 -25.12 -4.79
CA ILE A 278 4.52 -24.64 -5.81
C ILE A 278 4.94 -23.23 -5.43
N ASP A 279 6.09 -23.11 -4.76
CA ASP A 279 6.84 -21.86 -4.78
C ASP A 279 7.43 -21.69 -6.18
N HIS A 280 7.01 -20.64 -6.90
CA HIS A 280 7.49 -20.35 -8.25
C HIS A 280 8.94 -19.85 -8.32
N ALA A 281 9.65 -19.79 -7.18
CA ALA A 281 11.05 -19.38 -6.99
C ALA A 281 11.39 -17.92 -7.35
N LYS A 282 10.57 -17.24 -8.15
CA LYS A 282 10.68 -15.81 -8.48
C LYS A 282 9.37 -15.06 -8.15
N PRO A 283 9.44 -13.78 -7.74
CA PRO A 283 10.67 -13.02 -7.47
C PRO A 283 11.41 -13.53 -6.22
N LEU A 284 12.69 -13.19 -6.09
CA LEU A 284 13.38 -13.32 -4.80
C LEU A 284 12.79 -12.32 -3.80
N VAL A 285 12.33 -12.79 -2.62
CA VAL A 285 11.83 -11.91 -1.54
C VAL A 285 12.95 -11.59 -0.58
N ILE A 286 13.38 -10.33 -0.59
CA ILE A 286 14.37 -9.80 0.35
C ILE A 286 13.62 -8.92 1.35
N SER A 287 13.77 -9.18 2.65
CA SER A 287 13.22 -8.27 3.67
C SER A 287 13.92 -6.91 3.60
N HIS A 288 13.23 -5.86 4.01
CA HIS A 288 13.83 -4.55 4.25
C HIS A 288 13.82 -4.27 5.75
N ASN A 289 14.97 -4.50 6.38
CA ASN A 289 15.23 -4.47 7.80
C ASN A 289 14.37 -5.45 8.62
N GLY A 290 14.15 -6.64 8.07
CA GLY A 290 13.14 -7.60 8.56
C GLY A 290 11.72 -7.25 8.10
N ALA A 291 10.69 -7.70 8.83
CA ALA A 291 9.30 -7.31 8.58
C ALA A 291 9.01 -5.94 9.22
N SER A 292 9.75 -4.92 8.77
CA SER A 292 9.74 -3.58 9.35
C SER A 292 8.39 -2.85 9.20
N GLY A 293 7.52 -3.36 8.31
CA GLY A 293 6.11 -2.97 8.21
C GLY A 293 5.26 -3.34 9.43
N ASP A 294 5.67 -4.38 10.17
CA ASP A 294 4.93 -4.95 11.30
C ASP A 294 5.59 -4.68 12.65
N TYR A 295 6.92 -4.58 12.68
CA TYR A 295 7.74 -4.44 13.89
C TYR A 295 8.83 -3.37 13.72
N PRO A 296 9.40 -2.85 14.81
CA PRO A 296 10.59 -2.01 14.75
C PRO A 296 11.70 -2.73 13.99
N ASP A 297 12.35 -1.99 13.11
CA ASP A 297 13.33 -2.52 12.17
C ASP A 297 14.57 -3.13 12.86
N CYS A 298 15.21 -4.07 12.18
CA CYS A 298 16.44 -4.74 12.64
C CYS A 298 16.36 -5.38 14.06
N THR A 299 15.15 -5.70 14.54
CA THR A 299 14.94 -6.40 15.81
C THR A 299 14.80 -7.92 15.62
N ASP A 300 15.03 -8.67 16.69
CA ASP A 300 14.73 -10.11 16.73
C ASP A 300 13.31 -10.45 16.25
N GLN A 301 12.30 -9.69 16.67
CA GLN A 301 10.91 -9.88 16.26
C GLN A 301 10.65 -9.54 14.79
N ALA A 302 11.27 -8.48 14.25
CA ALA A 302 11.16 -8.16 12.83
C ALA A 302 11.76 -9.28 11.96
N TYR A 303 12.88 -9.88 12.37
CA TYR A 303 13.50 -10.99 11.67
C TYR A 303 12.73 -12.30 11.84
N GLU A 304 12.23 -12.60 13.03
CA GLU A 304 11.34 -13.74 13.27
C GLU A 304 10.09 -13.67 12.38
N LYS A 305 9.47 -12.50 12.29
CA LYS A 305 8.31 -12.29 11.42
C LYS A 305 8.67 -12.40 9.95
N ALA A 306 9.79 -11.82 9.49
CA ALA A 306 10.22 -11.94 8.09
C ALA A 306 10.45 -13.39 7.66
N VAL A 307 11.09 -14.19 8.52
CA VAL A 307 11.28 -15.63 8.28
C VAL A 307 9.93 -16.37 8.26
N ALA A 308 9.05 -16.10 9.24
CA ALA A 308 7.73 -16.72 9.32
C ALA A 308 6.83 -16.36 8.11
N ASP A 309 7.02 -15.17 7.56
CA ASP A 309 6.32 -14.66 6.38
C ASP A 309 6.85 -15.22 5.06
N GLY A 310 7.95 -15.97 5.07
CA GLY A 310 8.53 -16.59 3.88
C GLY A 310 9.47 -15.69 3.07
N ALA A 311 10.19 -14.77 3.73
CA ALA A 311 11.33 -14.10 3.11
C ALA A 311 12.38 -15.13 2.64
N ASP A 312 12.89 -14.99 1.42
CA ASP A 312 13.97 -15.82 0.92
C ASP A 312 15.32 -15.37 1.48
N VAL A 313 15.46 -14.06 1.72
CA VAL A 313 16.66 -13.40 2.25
C VAL A 313 16.25 -12.41 3.32
N ILE A 314 16.92 -12.44 4.47
CA ILE A 314 16.84 -11.36 5.47
C ILE A 314 18.08 -10.48 5.45
N ASP A 315 17.90 -9.19 5.70
CA ASP A 315 18.93 -8.17 5.57
C ASP A 315 19.38 -7.59 6.92
N CYS A 316 20.63 -7.14 7.01
CA CYS A 316 21.17 -6.44 8.17
C CYS A 316 22.06 -5.30 7.69
N PRO A 317 21.56 -4.05 7.73
CA PRO A 317 22.41 -2.88 7.60
C PRO A 317 23.28 -2.73 8.84
N VAL A 318 24.60 -2.68 8.63
CA VAL A 318 25.58 -2.72 9.71
C VAL A 318 25.95 -1.32 10.15
N GLN A 319 25.80 -1.07 11.46
CA GLN A 319 26.33 0.10 12.14
C GLN A 319 27.37 -0.29 13.19
N VAL A 320 28.17 0.68 13.63
CA VAL A 320 29.23 0.48 14.62
C VAL A 320 28.96 1.31 15.86
N THR A 321 29.01 0.67 17.02
CA THR A 321 28.91 1.32 18.33
C THR A 321 30.25 1.94 18.76
N LYS A 322 30.22 2.78 19.80
CA LYS A 322 31.42 3.44 20.33
C LYS A 322 32.53 2.46 20.74
N ASP A 323 32.17 1.29 21.23
CA ASP A 323 33.05 0.20 21.65
C ASP A 323 33.38 -0.79 20.51
N GLY A 324 33.05 -0.44 19.26
CA GLY A 324 33.43 -1.21 18.08
C GLY A 324 32.58 -2.45 17.81
N ILE A 325 31.45 -2.61 18.51
CA ILE A 325 30.52 -3.72 18.29
C ILE A 325 29.65 -3.41 17.08
N LEU A 326 29.57 -4.36 16.15
CA LEU A 326 28.72 -4.32 14.97
C LEU A 326 27.27 -4.70 15.32
N ILE A 327 26.31 -3.89 14.86
CA ILE A 327 24.88 -4.06 15.14
C ILE A 327 24.07 -3.95 13.85
N CYS A 328 22.92 -4.63 13.80
CA CYS A 328 21.94 -4.44 12.74
C CYS A 328 21.09 -3.22 13.06
N MET A 329 21.12 -2.20 12.22
CA MET A 329 20.35 -0.96 12.40
C MET A 329 20.23 -0.20 11.08
N SER A 330 19.00 0.18 10.73
CA SER A 330 18.69 0.83 9.45
C SER A 330 19.19 2.28 9.33
N SER A 331 19.49 2.94 10.45
CA SER A 331 20.07 4.29 10.49
C SER A 331 21.27 4.36 11.42
N VAL A 332 22.27 5.16 11.02
CA VAL A 332 23.40 5.54 11.89
C VAL A 332 22.97 6.53 12.97
N ASP A 333 21.86 7.26 12.78
CA ASP A 333 21.28 8.16 13.78
C ASP A 333 20.17 7.46 14.56
N LEU A 334 20.43 7.26 15.85
CA LEU A 334 19.54 6.61 16.79
C LEU A 334 18.20 7.37 16.97
N MET A 335 18.15 8.67 16.62
CA MET A 335 16.90 9.45 16.68
C MET A 335 15.83 8.94 15.72
N ASP A 336 16.25 8.32 14.61
CA ASP A 336 15.33 7.90 13.55
C ASP A 336 14.58 6.61 13.93
N VAL A 337 15.24 5.72 14.71
CA VAL A 337 14.82 4.32 14.90
C VAL A 337 14.76 3.86 16.36
N THR A 338 15.04 4.76 17.31
CA THR A 338 15.01 4.41 18.75
C THR A 338 14.35 5.50 19.59
N THR A 339 14.18 5.22 20.88
CA THR A 339 13.71 6.20 21.87
C THR A 339 14.77 7.17 22.39
N VAL A 340 15.94 7.29 21.75
CA VAL A 340 17.07 8.11 22.25
C VAL A 340 16.68 9.57 22.50
N GLY A 341 15.78 10.13 21.69
CA GLY A 341 15.27 11.50 21.84
C GLY A 341 14.50 11.75 23.14
N LYS A 342 14.10 10.70 23.85
CA LYS A 342 13.42 10.76 25.16
C LYS A 342 14.31 10.29 26.31
N SER A 343 15.59 10.02 26.04
CA SER A 343 16.56 9.49 27.01
C SER A 343 17.50 10.58 27.53
N SER A 344 18.35 10.22 28.49
CA SER A 344 19.45 11.08 28.96
C SER A 344 20.54 11.31 27.91
N PHE A 345 20.58 10.52 26.83
CA PHE A 345 21.59 10.65 25.77
C PHE A 345 21.30 11.77 24.77
N THR A 346 20.23 12.54 24.95
CA THR A 346 20.01 13.78 24.21
C THR A 346 21.13 14.82 24.41
N SER A 347 21.94 14.68 25.47
CA SER A 347 23.16 15.48 25.64
C SER A 347 24.27 15.14 24.63
N GLN A 348 24.18 14.02 23.90
CA GLN A 348 25.14 13.59 22.88
C GLN A 348 24.79 14.10 21.48
N VAL A 349 23.75 14.92 21.36
CA VAL A 349 23.31 15.47 20.07
C VAL A 349 24.44 16.28 19.43
N THR A 350 24.76 15.95 18.18
CA THR A 350 25.78 16.63 17.39
C THR A 350 25.39 16.67 15.91
N THR A 351 26.03 17.55 15.15
CA THR A 351 25.82 17.67 13.70
C THR A 351 27.03 17.12 12.97
N ILE A 352 26.82 16.13 12.10
CA ILE A 352 27.85 15.53 11.25
C ILE A 352 27.34 15.55 9.81
N ASN A 353 27.69 16.62 9.10
CA ASN A 353 27.19 16.87 7.73
C ASN A 353 27.62 15.80 6.71
N ASP A 354 28.70 15.07 6.99
CA ASP A 354 29.16 13.95 6.15
C ASP A 354 28.19 12.75 6.18
N LEU A 355 27.30 12.67 7.19
CA LEU A 355 26.34 11.56 7.37
C LEU A 355 24.90 11.98 7.08
N LYS A 356 24.45 13.09 7.67
CA LYS A 356 23.10 13.63 7.44
C LYS A 356 23.05 15.12 7.67
N ALA A 357 22.04 15.77 7.09
CA ALA A 357 21.70 17.14 7.43
C ALA A 357 21.05 17.20 8.81
N GLY A 358 21.52 18.14 9.64
CA GLY A 358 20.92 18.42 10.96
C GLY A 358 21.54 17.64 12.12
N PRO A 359 21.06 17.91 13.35
CA PRO A 359 21.56 17.28 14.56
C PRO A 359 21.02 15.85 14.76
N GLY A 360 21.83 14.97 15.31
CA GLY A 360 21.48 13.57 15.60
C GLY A 360 22.27 13.00 16.78
N VAL A 361 21.92 11.78 17.21
CA VAL A 361 22.72 10.99 18.16
C VAL A 361 23.16 9.72 17.46
N PHE A 362 24.45 9.61 17.18
CA PHE A 362 24.94 8.55 16.30
C PHE A 362 25.30 7.28 17.07
N THR A 363 25.18 6.13 16.42
CA THR A 363 25.50 4.81 16.99
C THR A 363 26.90 4.76 17.62
N PHE A 364 27.90 5.38 16.97
CA PHE A 364 29.27 5.46 17.46
C PHE A 364 29.50 6.45 18.63
N ASN A 365 28.47 7.18 19.07
CA ASN A 365 28.55 7.99 20.29
C ASN A 365 28.25 7.20 21.57
N LEU A 366 27.58 6.05 21.44
CA LEU A 366 27.11 5.22 22.55
C LEU A 366 27.71 3.82 22.48
N THR A 367 28.00 3.22 23.63
CA THR A 367 28.40 1.80 23.68
C THR A 367 27.21 0.89 23.36
N TRP A 368 27.47 -0.38 23.03
CA TRP A 368 26.40 -1.36 22.91
C TRP A 368 25.53 -1.44 24.17
N ASP A 369 26.13 -1.37 25.35
CA ASP A 369 25.41 -1.41 26.62
C ASP A 369 24.54 -0.15 26.83
N ASP A 370 25.02 1.02 26.42
CA ASP A 370 24.22 2.25 26.43
C ASP A 370 22.96 2.10 25.58
N ILE A 371 23.09 1.54 24.37
CA ILE A 371 21.97 1.34 23.43
C ILE A 371 21.04 0.24 23.94
N SER A 372 21.56 -0.98 24.14
CA SER A 372 20.75 -2.18 24.39
C SER A 372 20.02 -2.19 25.72
N LYS A 373 20.55 -1.51 26.75
CA LYS A 373 19.95 -1.52 28.10
C LYS A 373 19.08 -0.31 28.39
N ASN A 374 19.26 0.80 27.68
CA ASN A 374 18.62 2.07 28.03
C ASN A 374 17.72 2.65 26.94
N LEU A 375 17.80 2.13 25.71
CA LEU A 375 16.93 2.53 24.61
C LEU A 375 15.93 1.42 24.29
N GLN A 376 14.88 1.79 23.57
CA GLN A 376 13.95 0.86 22.95
C GLN A 376 13.95 1.09 21.44
N PRO A 377 13.84 0.03 20.62
CA PRO A 377 13.64 0.19 19.20
C PRO A 377 12.29 0.88 18.94
N MET A 378 12.14 1.55 17.80
CA MET A 378 10.93 2.30 17.46
C MET A 378 10.51 1.99 16.03
N ILE A 379 9.24 1.61 15.84
CA ILE A 379 8.71 1.35 14.50
C ILE A 379 8.68 2.64 13.68
N SER A 380 9.14 2.54 12.43
CA SER A 380 9.10 3.64 11.48
C SER A 380 7.66 3.93 11.04
N ASN A 381 7.36 5.17 10.68
CA ASN A 381 6.05 5.57 10.17
C ASN A 381 6.22 6.44 8.91
N PRO A 382 6.75 5.87 7.81
CA PRO A 382 7.08 6.62 6.60
C PRO A 382 5.89 7.36 5.99
N MET A 383 4.66 6.85 6.19
CA MET A 383 3.42 7.44 5.67
C MET A 383 2.66 8.30 6.69
N SER A 384 3.33 8.77 7.75
CA SER A 384 2.71 9.56 8.82
C SER A 384 2.14 10.92 8.37
N THR A 385 2.62 11.47 7.25
CA THR A 385 2.04 12.67 6.60
C THR A 385 0.59 12.45 6.16
N TYR A 386 0.22 11.21 5.85
CA TYR A 386 -1.13 10.77 5.52
C TYR A 386 -1.91 10.28 6.75
N LYS A 387 -1.37 10.46 7.96
CA LYS A 387 -1.89 9.91 9.22
C LYS A 387 -2.00 8.38 9.20
N LEU A 388 -1.21 7.72 8.36
CA LEU A 388 -1.06 6.27 8.34
C LEU A 388 0.10 5.91 9.26
N TYR A 389 -0.22 5.24 10.36
CA TYR A 389 0.75 4.77 11.35
C TYR A 389 0.77 3.24 11.34
N ARG A 390 1.97 2.65 11.39
CA ARG A 390 2.16 1.21 11.57
C ARG A 390 1.67 0.75 12.94
N ASN A 391 1.56 -0.57 13.10
CA ASN A 391 0.91 -1.23 14.23
C ASN A 391 1.34 -0.65 15.61
N PRO A 392 0.46 0.10 16.30
CA PRO A 392 0.79 0.73 17.58
C PRO A 392 1.09 -0.25 18.72
N ARG A 393 0.56 -1.48 18.68
CA ARG A 393 0.87 -2.51 19.69
C ARG A 393 2.31 -3.02 19.57
N ASN A 394 2.91 -2.90 18.39
CA ASN A 394 4.28 -3.30 18.13
C ASN A 394 5.27 -2.13 18.18
N LYS A 395 4.83 -0.91 18.54
CA LYS A 395 5.63 0.34 18.38
C LYS A 395 7.07 0.31 18.90
N ASN A 396 7.34 -0.49 19.93
CA ASN A 396 8.65 -0.63 20.58
C ASN A 396 9.00 -2.11 20.83
N ALA A 397 8.39 -3.02 20.08
CA ALA A 397 8.54 -4.44 20.32
C ALA A 397 9.88 -4.97 19.76
N GLY A 398 10.40 -6.03 20.37
CA GLY A 398 11.67 -6.66 20.02
C GLY A 398 12.90 -6.07 20.70
N ASN A 399 14.03 -6.76 20.52
CA ASN A 399 15.35 -6.39 21.04
C ASN A 399 16.30 -6.06 19.90
N PHE A 400 17.21 -5.10 20.12
CA PHE A 400 18.30 -4.82 19.19
C PHE A 400 19.19 -6.05 18.99
N MET A 401 19.70 -6.23 17.77
CA MET A 401 20.59 -7.34 17.44
C MET A 401 22.01 -6.87 17.15
N ARG A 402 23.00 -7.56 17.73
CA ARG A 402 24.37 -7.51 17.21
C ARG A 402 24.43 -8.27 15.90
N LEU A 403 25.38 -7.93 15.03
CA LEU A 403 25.60 -8.68 13.79
C LEU A 403 25.84 -10.18 14.09
N SER A 404 26.59 -10.51 15.15
CA SER A 404 26.82 -11.90 15.55
C SER A 404 25.54 -12.67 15.89
N ASP A 405 24.58 -11.98 16.53
CA ASP A 405 23.33 -12.58 16.97
C ASP A 405 22.41 -12.79 15.78
N PHE A 406 22.37 -11.82 14.84
CA PHE A 406 21.68 -11.94 13.56
C PHE A 406 22.23 -13.11 12.73
N LEU A 407 23.56 -13.20 12.59
CA LEU A 407 24.21 -14.28 11.85
C LEU A 407 23.93 -15.66 12.47
N THR A 408 23.93 -15.75 13.79
CA THR A 408 23.58 -16.99 14.51
C THR A 408 22.11 -17.36 14.31
N PHE A 409 21.21 -16.38 14.41
CA PHE A 409 19.78 -16.56 14.17
C PHE A 409 19.52 -17.06 12.74
N ALA A 410 20.04 -16.34 11.74
CA ALA A 410 19.82 -16.62 10.33
C ALA A 410 20.30 -18.02 9.94
N LYS A 411 21.46 -18.45 10.44
CA LYS A 411 22.03 -19.79 10.15
C LYS A 411 21.14 -20.95 10.60
N GLY A 412 20.27 -20.73 11.58
CA GLY A 412 19.32 -21.72 12.08
C GLY A 412 17.97 -21.74 11.34
N LYS A 413 17.80 -20.93 10.29
CA LYS A 413 16.54 -20.79 9.54
C LYS A 413 16.66 -21.30 8.11
N ASP A 414 15.52 -21.68 7.54
CA ASP A 414 15.39 -22.11 6.15
C ASP A 414 15.31 -20.88 5.22
N LEU A 415 16.45 -20.21 5.05
CA LEU A 415 16.61 -19.04 4.19
C LEU A 415 17.50 -19.41 3.02
N SER A 416 17.23 -18.82 1.85
CA SER A 416 18.13 -18.92 0.69
C SER A 416 19.41 -18.10 0.87
N GLY A 417 19.38 -17.07 1.71
CA GLY A 417 20.54 -16.22 1.97
C GLY A 417 20.33 -15.15 3.04
N ILE A 418 21.39 -14.37 3.23
CA ILE A 418 21.39 -13.13 4.03
C ILE A 418 21.96 -11.99 3.18
N MET A 419 21.53 -10.75 3.46
CA MET A 419 22.11 -9.55 2.87
C MET A 419 22.70 -8.65 3.95
N ILE A 420 23.99 -8.32 3.85
CA ILE A 420 24.66 -7.40 4.77
C ILE A 420 24.90 -6.09 4.03
N THR A 421 24.33 -5.00 4.53
CA THR A 421 24.51 -3.67 3.93
C THR A 421 25.59 -2.89 4.68
N VAL A 422 26.57 -2.35 3.96
CA VAL A 422 27.68 -1.57 4.52
C VAL A 422 27.71 -0.19 3.88
N GLU A 423 27.40 0.83 4.68
CA GLU A 423 27.40 2.24 4.27
C GLU A 423 28.42 3.05 5.06
N HIS A 424 28.77 4.23 4.55
CA HIS A 424 29.64 5.22 5.20
C HIS A 424 31.03 4.69 5.62
N ALA A 425 31.53 3.63 4.99
CA ALA A 425 32.76 2.95 5.42
C ALA A 425 34.00 3.87 5.38
N ALA A 426 34.09 4.77 4.40
CA ALA A 426 35.18 5.75 4.30
C ALA A 426 35.18 6.72 5.49
N PHE A 427 34.01 7.25 5.85
CA PHE A 427 33.85 8.10 7.03
C PHE A 427 34.25 7.38 8.31
N MET A 428 33.76 6.15 8.49
CA MET A 428 34.07 5.31 9.66
C MET A 428 35.58 5.04 9.79
N ALA A 429 36.27 4.77 8.67
CA ALA A 429 37.70 4.51 8.66
C ALA A 429 38.54 5.78 8.95
N GLU A 430 38.26 6.90 8.27
CA GLU A 430 39.06 8.13 8.39
C GLU A 430 38.82 8.87 9.69
N LYS A 431 37.54 9.03 10.06
CA LYS A 431 37.15 9.94 11.15
C LYS A 431 37.10 9.22 12.49
N LEU A 432 36.77 7.94 12.49
CA LEU A 432 36.52 7.18 13.72
C LEU A 432 37.49 6.01 13.93
N GLY A 433 38.29 5.65 12.92
CA GLY A 433 39.23 4.54 13.03
C GLY A 433 38.57 3.16 13.02
N PHE A 434 37.35 3.03 12.49
CA PHE A 434 36.65 1.76 12.35
C PHE A 434 36.79 1.19 10.93
N GLY A 435 37.49 0.06 10.82
CA GLY A 435 37.54 -0.75 9.59
C GLY A 435 36.29 -1.61 9.44
N VAL A 436 35.16 -1.03 9.01
CA VAL A 436 33.86 -1.73 8.95
C VAL A 436 33.90 -2.96 8.04
N VAL A 437 34.54 -2.86 6.87
CA VAL A 437 34.66 -3.98 5.93
C VAL A 437 35.38 -5.16 6.58
N ASP A 438 36.56 -4.92 7.17
CA ASP A 438 37.36 -5.98 7.80
C ASP A 438 36.62 -6.60 9.00
N ALA A 439 35.90 -5.78 9.76
CA ALA A 439 35.10 -6.23 10.89
C ALA A 439 33.92 -7.11 10.45
N VAL A 440 33.24 -6.77 9.36
CA VAL A 440 32.14 -7.57 8.79
C VAL A 440 32.66 -8.89 8.22
N VAL A 441 33.78 -8.87 7.46
CA VAL A 441 34.42 -10.09 6.95
C VAL A 441 34.77 -11.03 8.12
N LYS A 442 35.40 -10.49 9.17
CA LYS A 442 35.73 -11.24 10.37
C LYS A 442 34.49 -11.82 11.06
N ALA A 443 33.41 -11.04 11.21
CA ALA A 443 32.18 -11.51 11.85
C ALA A 443 31.52 -12.66 11.06
N LEU A 444 31.52 -12.58 9.72
CA LEU A 444 31.04 -13.65 8.85
C LEU A 444 31.93 -14.90 8.95
N ASP A 445 33.25 -14.74 8.99
CA ASP A 445 34.20 -15.85 9.16
C ASP A 445 34.05 -16.55 10.51
N ASP A 446 34.01 -15.79 11.60
CA ASP A 446 33.83 -16.30 12.96
C ASP A 446 32.48 -17.03 13.11
N SER A 447 31.44 -16.53 12.43
CA SER A 447 30.12 -17.16 12.37
C SER A 447 30.07 -18.35 11.38
N GLY A 448 31.18 -18.64 10.69
CA GLY A 448 31.34 -19.77 9.77
C GLY A 448 30.57 -19.63 8.45
N TYR A 449 30.24 -18.42 8.01
CA TYR A 449 29.58 -18.15 6.73
C TYR A 449 30.49 -18.35 5.52
N SER A 450 31.81 -18.19 5.68
CA SER A 450 32.78 -18.42 4.60
C SER A 450 33.02 -19.89 4.25
N LYS A 451 32.56 -20.82 5.09
CA LYS A 451 32.76 -22.27 4.93
C LYS A 451 31.50 -23.03 4.53
N GLN A 452 30.34 -22.38 4.58
CA GLN A 452 29.04 -22.98 4.26
C GLN A 452 28.57 -22.53 2.89
N THR A 453 27.70 -23.31 2.26
CA THR A 453 27.12 -23.01 0.94
C THR A 453 25.60 -23.12 0.92
N ALA A 454 24.97 -23.31 2.09
CA ALA A 454 23.53 -23.45 2.22
C ALA A 454 22.81 -22.11 2.04
N GLN A 455 23.39 -21.04 2.59
CA GLN A 455 22.88 -19.67 2.51
C GLN A 455 23.82 -18.81 1.68
N ASN A 456 23.30 -18.17 0.63
CA ASN A 456 24.06 -17.17 -0.11
C ASN A 456 24.29 -15.93 0.78
N VAL A 457 25.52 -15.43 0.83
CA VAL A 457 25.81 -14.16 1.49
C VAL A 457 25.88 -13.09 0.41
N MET A 458 25.03 -12.09 0.55
CA MET A 458 25.00 -10.91 -0.30
C MET A 458 25.57 -9.72 0.48
N ILE A 459 26.47 -8.96 -0.13
CA ILE A 459 26.95 -7.69 0.43
C ILE A 459 26.40 -6.56 -0.42
N GLN A 460 25.62 -5.66 0.20
CA GLN A 460 25.08 -4.49 -0.46
C GLN A 460 25.83 -3.23 -0.02
N SER A 461 26.05 -2.31 -0.95
CA SER A 461 26.54 -0.97 -0.65
C SER A 461 26.19 0.02 -1.76
N THR A 462 25.97 1.27 -1.41
CA THR A 462 25.96 2.40 -2.35
C THR A 462 27.36 2.76 -2.84
N ASN A 463 28.41 2.30 -2.15
CA ASN A 463 29.79 2.63 -2.47
C ASN A 463 30.51 1.52 -3.27
N SER A 464 30.89 1.83 -4.51
CA SER A 464 31.66 0.88 -5.35
C SER A 464 33.00 0.51 -4.74
N SER A 465 33.62 1.41 -3.98
CA SER A 465 34.86 1.20 -3.25
C SER A 465 34.75 0.10 -2.17
N VAL A 466 33.61 0.05 -1.46
CA VAL A 466 33.28 -0.99 -0.47
C VAL A 466 33.17 -2.36 -1.15
N LEU A 467 32.38 -2.45 -2.21
CA LEU A 467 32.17 -3.71 -2.94
C LEU A 467 33.46 -4.23 -3.58
N LYS A 468 34.31 -3.34 -4.12
CA LYS A 468 35.63 -3.71 -4.64
C LYS A 468 36.52 -4.32 -3.55
N LYS A 469 36.50 -3.80 -2.32
CA LYS A 469 37.25 -4.37 -1.19
C LYS A 469 36.72 -5.75 -0.81
N PHE A 470 35.40 -5.91 -0.66
CA PHE A 470 34.79 -7.23 -0.41
C PHE A 470 35.10 -8.24 -1.52
N LYS A 471 35.17 -7.80 -2.79
CA LYS A 471 35.54 -8.66 -3.93
C LYS A 471 36.97 -9.19 -3.84
N GLN A 472 37.88 -8.41 -3.26
CA GLN A 472 39.28 -8.81 -3.09
C GLN A 472 39.45 -9.81 -1.94
N GLU A 473 38.63 -9.70 -0.90
CA GLU A 473 38.78 -10.45 0.36
C GLU A 473 37.85 -11.67 0.44
N THR A 474 36.75 -11.70 -0.32
CA THR A 474 35.70 -12.70 -0.18
C THR A 474 35.19 -13.25 -1.52
N LYS A 475 34.33 -14.27 -1.47
CA LYS A 475 33.62 -14.85 -2.63
C LYS A 475 32.11 -14.62 -2.56
N TYR A 476 31.66 -13.66 -1.76
CA TYR A 476 30.26 -13.37 -1.56
C TYR A 476 29.64 -12.70 -2.79
N SER A 477 28.31 -12.79 -2.91
CA SER A 477 27.57 -12.09 -3.95
C SER A 477 27.56 -10.59 -3.63
N LEU A 478 27.83 -9.72 -4.61
CA LEU A 478 27.92 -8.28 -4.38
C LEU A 478 26.76 -7.56 -5.06
N VAL A 479 26.12 -6.64 -4.33
CA VAL A 479 24.92 -5.91 -4.76
C VAL A 479 25.21 -4.41 -4.72
N TYR A 480 25.19 -3.76 -5.88
CA TYR A 480 25.35 -2.30 -5.94
C TYR A 480 23.99 -1.63 -5.79
N MET A 481 23.84 -0.75 -4.80
CA MET A 481 22.60 -0.02 -4.60
C MET A 481 22.70 1.36 -5.27
N ILE A 482 21.83 1.63 -6.24
CA ILE A 482 21.72 2.95 -6.87
C ILE A 482 20.66 3.73 -6.09
N GLU A 483 21.07 4.78 -5.38
CA GLU A 483 20.17 5.63 -4.60
C GLU A 483 19.42 6.63 -5.48
N GLU A 484 20.12 7.22 -6.46
CA GLU A 484 19.51 8.21 -7.34
C GLU A 484 18.49 7.60 -8.32
N GLY A 485 17.45 8.38 -8.63
CA GLY A 485 16.52 8.03 -9.69
C GLY A 485 17.20 8.12 -11.06
N VAL A 486 17.26 7.03 -11.81
CA VAL A 486 17.89 6.98 -13.14
C VAL A 486 16.95 6.41 -14.19
N ARG A 487 17.05 6.92 -15.42
CA ARG A 487 16.23 6.42 -16.54
C ARG A 487 16.78 5.14 -17.17
N ASP A 488 18.10 4.99 -17.14
CA ASP A 488 18.88 3.89 -17.71
C ASP A 488 20.35 4.01 -17.24
N ALA A 489 21.20 3.08 -17.66
CA ALA A 489 22.64 3.12 -17.44
C ALA A 489 23.44 3.15 -18.76
N ALA A 490 24.46 4.01 -18.82
CA ALA A 490 25.37 4.08 -19.95
C ALA A 490 26.17 2.76 -20.11
N PRO A 491 26.61 2.40 -21.34
CA PRO A 491 27.45 1.23 -21.54
C PRO A 491 28.76 1.24 -20.71
N SER A 492 29.33 2.42 -20.44
CA SER A 492 30.51 2.58 -19.59
C SER A 492 30.21 2.22 -18.13
N SER A 493 29.14 2.76 -17.55
CA SER A 493 28.73 2.45 -16.18
C SER A 493 28.35 0.98 -16.02
N LEU A 494 27.63 0.38 -16.98
CA LEU A 494 27.33 -1.05 -16.98
C LEU A 494 28.60 -1.91 -16.97
N ALA A 495 29.59 -1.55 -17.81
CA ALA A 495 30.87 -2.24 -17.87
C ALA A 495 31.65 -2.09 -16.55
N ASP A 496 31.55 -0.95 -15.87
CA ASP A 496 32.19 -0.70 -14.58
C ASP A 496 31.51 -1.44 -13.44
N ILE A 497 30.19 -1.40 -13.33
CA ILE A 497 29.41 -2.11 -12.31
C ILE A 497 29.72 -3.62 -12.37
N LYS A 498 29.75 -4.20 -13.57
CA LYS A 498 30.07 -5.61 -13.78
C LYS A 498 31.46 -6.01 -13.25
N LYS A 499 32.40 -5.06 -13.12
CA LYS A 499 33.72 -5.35 -12.54
C LYS A 499 33.67 -5.62 -11.05
N PHE A 500 32.62 -5.22 -10.33
CA PHE A 500 32.56 -5.37 -8.87
C PHE A 500 31.24 -5.91 -8.31
N ALA A 501 30.13 -5.90 -9.06
CA ALA A 501 28.83 -6.37 -8.58
C ALA A 501 28.28 -7.56 -9.40
N ASN A 502 27.42 -8.35 -8.77
CA ASN A 502 26.64 -9.44 -9.36
C ASN A 502 25.16 -9.07 -9.54
N ALA A 503 24.67 -8.12 -8.75
CA ALA A 503 23.30 -7.62 -8.77
C ALA A 503 23.27 -6.12 -8.51
N VAL A 504 22.13 -5.50 -8.78
CA VAL A 504 21.87 -4.08 -8.54
C VAL A 504 20.51 -3.90 -7.89
N SER A 505 20.47 -3.12 -6.82
CA SER A 505 19.23 -2.65 -6.19
C SER A 505 18.88 -1.27 -6.76
N VAL A 506 17.66 -1.10 -7.27
CA VAL A 506 17.18 0.14 -7.91
C VAL A 506 15.84 0.59 -7.35
N SER A 507 15.61 1.91 -7.33
CA SER A 507 14.35 2.47 -6.82
C SER A 507 13.15 2.10 -7.70
N THR A 508 11.97 1.97 -7.07
CA THR A 508 10.67 1.75 -7.75
C THR A 508 10.40 2.76 -8.87
N THR A 509 10.83 4.02 -8.69
CA THR A 509 10.67 5.11 -9.67
C THR A 509 11.64 5.01 -10.85
N SER A 510 12.84 4.44 -10.66
CA SER A 510 13.78 4.16 -11.75
C SER A 510 13.30 3.03 -12.67
N VAL A 511 12.42 2.17 -12.17
CA VAL A 511 11.83 1.08 -12.95
C VAL A 511 10.52 1.52 -13.62
N LEU A 512 9.60 2.11 -12.84
CA LEU A 512 8.34 2.66 -13.33
C LEU A 512 8.26 4.15 -12.94
N PRO A 513 8.59 5.07 -13.86
CA PRO A 513 8.60 6.50 -13.55
C PRO A 513 7.20 7.03 -13.28
N GLN A 514 7.09 7.90 -12.29
CA GLN A 514 5.83 8.52 -11.89
C GLN A 514 5.93 10.05 -11.78
N THR A 515 4.79 10.71 -11.90
CA THR A 515 4.62 12.15 -11.65
C THR A 515 3.31 12.35 -10.90
N HIS A 516 3.34 13.13 -9.80
CA HIS A 516 2.15 13.40 -8.98
C HIS A 516 1.33 12.14 -8.62
N TYR A 517 1.99 11.03 -8.26
CA TYR A 517 1.37 9.73 -7.94
C TYR A 517 0.71 8.99 -9.11
N TYR A 518 1.08 9.31 -10.36
CA TYR A 518 0.63 8.57 -11.54
C TYR A 518 1.82 8.05 -12.33
N LEU A 519 1.74 6.81 -12.82
CA LEU A 519 2.73 6.27 -13.73
C LEU A 519 2.73 7.08 -15.03
N THR A 520 3.92 7.43 -15.50
CA THR A 520 4.10 8.08 -16.79
C THR A 520 4.18 7.03 -17.91
N ASN A 521 4.02 7.47 -19.15
CA ASN A 521 4.29 6.61 -20.32
C ASN A 521 5.79 6.44 -20.62
N GLN A 522 6.68 6.97 -19.77
CA GLN A 522 8.13 6.87 -19.98
C GLN A 522 8.57 5.41 -19.78
N THR A 523 9.12 4.81 -20.83
CA THR A 523 9.69 3.47 -20.75
C THR A 523 11.16 3.56 -20.35
N ASN A 524 11.48 3.10 -19.14
CA ASN A 524 12.87 2.93 -18.73
C ASN A 524 13.38 1.56 -19.17
N LYS A 525 14.56 1.55 -19.80
CA LYS A 525 15.23 0.32 -20.23
C LYS A 525 16.15 -0.26 -19.16
N LEU A 526 16.28 0.43 -18.03
CA LEU A 526 17.22 0.14 -16.95
C LEU A 526 17.27 -1.35 -16.59
N VAL A 527 16.11 -1.97 -16.31
CA VAL A 527 16.05 -3.40 -15.94
C VAL A 527 16.66 -4.27 -17.04
N THR A 528 16.21 -4.08 -18.28
CA THR A 528 16.72 -4.81 -19.46
C THR A 528 18.21 -4.57 -19.67
N SER A 529 18.69 -3.33 -19.54
CA SER A 529 20.10 -2.96 -19.70
C SER A 529 20.99 -3.64 -18.66
N LEU A 530 20.58 -3.62 -17.39
CA LEU A 530 21.28 -4.28 -16.29
C LEU A 530 21.31 -5.80 -16.45
N GLN A 531 20.16 -6.41 -16.76
CA GLN A 531 20.06 -7.86 -17.00
C GLN A 531 20.89 -8.30 -18.21
N SER A 532 20.92 -7.50 -19.28
CA SER A 532 21.76 -7.77 -20.46
C SER A 532 23.25 -7.69 -20.15
N ALA A 533 23.65 -6.90 -19.14
CA ALA A 533 25.02 -6.89 -18.63
C ALA A 533 25.34 -8.12 -17.75
N GLY A 534 24.33 -8.93 -17.39
CA GLY A 534 24.45 -10.10 -16.52
C GLY A 534 24.28 -9.78 -15.04
N LEU A 535 23.65 -8.65 -14.71
CA LEU A 535 23.35 -8.24 -13.34
C LEU A 535 21.91 -8.61 -12.98
N GLN A 536 21.69 -9.24 -11.82
CA GLN A 536 20.34 -9.40 -11.30
C GLN A 536 19.79 -8.05 -10.82
N VAL A 537 18.49 -7.82 -10.94
CA VAL A 537 17.88 -6.54 -10.59
C VAL A 537 16.87 -6.71 -9.46
N TYR A 538 17.11 -6.03 -8.34
CA TYR A 538 16.21 -5.97 -7.20
C TYR A 538 15.58 -4.59 -7.11
N VAL A 539 14.26 -4.50 -6.92
CA VAL A 539 13.57 -3.21 -6.79
C VAL A 539 13.27 -2.91 -5.31
N TYR A 540 13.49 -1.67 -4.89
CA TYR A 540 13.27 -1.23 -3.51
C TYR A 540 12.55 0.12 -3.41
N VAL A 541 11.82 0.43 -2.33
CA VAL A 541 11.23 -0.50 -1.35
C VAL A 541 9.74 -0.61 -1.65
N LEU A 542 9.19 -1.83 -1.66
CA LEU A 542 7.75 -2.04 -1.81
C LEU A 542 7.06 -2.05 -0.43
N MET A 543 5.90 -1.40 -0.35
CA MET A 543 5.17 -1.11 0.88
C MET A 543 3.67 -1.34 0.69
N ASN A 544 2.98 -1.79 1.74
CA ASN A 544 1.53 -2.06 1.69
C ASN A 544 0.69 -0.82 1.92
N GLU A 545 1.21 0.20 2.62
CA GLU A 545 0.47 1.42 2.89
C GLU A 545 0.05 2.08 1.57
N PHE A 546 -1.25 2.22 1.32
CA PHE A 546 -1.80 2.64 0.03
C PHE A 546 -1.24 3.97 -0.50
N ALA A 547 -0.86 4.88 0.38
CA ALA A 547 -0.30 6.19 0.01
C ALA A 547 1.16 6.11 -0.52
N SER A 548 1.82 4.96 -0.39
CA SER A 548 3.19 4.72 -0.91
C SER A 548 3.19 4.40 -2.41
N GLN A 549 2.03 4.15 -3.00
CA GLN A 549 1.86 3.60 -4.33
C GLN A 549 1.29 4.64 -5.32
N PRO A 550 1.69 4.61 -6.59
CA PRO A 550 0.95 5.28 -7.66
C PRO A 550 -0.52 4.85 -7.71
N ASN A 551 -1.40 5.77 -8.10
CA ASN A 551 -2.84 5.54 -8.25
C ASN A 551 -3.17 4.44 -9.26
N ASP A 552 -2.28 4.19 -10.23
CA ASP A 552 -2.39 3.13 -11.23
C ASP A 552 -2.48 1.72 -10.62
N PHE A 553 -2.03 1.53 -9.38
CA PHE A 553 -2.14 0.26 -8.66
C PHE A 553 -3.43 0.13 -7.84
N PHE A 554 -4.30 1.15 -7.83
CA PHE A 554 -5.57 1.14 -7.11
C PHE A 554 -5.42 0.74 -5.62
N ALA A 555 -4.37 1.27 -4.98
CA ALA A 555 -4.05 0.98 -3.58
C ALA A 555 -3.85 -0.53 -3.28
N ASP A 556 -3.46 -1.32 -4.27
CA ASP A 556 -3.26 -2.77 -4.15
C ASP A 556 -1.77 -3.13 -4.30
N ALA A 557 -1.16 -3.56 -3.19
CA ALA A 557 0.23 -4.02 -3.16
C ALA A 557 0.48 -5.23 -4.08
N THR A 558 -0.52 -6.09 -4.30
CA THR A 558 -0.41 -7.24 -5.20
C THR A 558 -0.30 -6.76 -6.65
N SER A 559 -1.13 -5.79 -7.04
CA SER A 559 -1.07 -5.13 -8.35
C SER A 559 0.29 -4.44 -8.56
N GLN A 560 0.81 -3.76 -7.54
CA GLN A 560 2.15 -3.17 -7.57
C GLN A 560 3.23 -4.23 -7.81
N ILE A 561 3.26 -5.31 -7.02
CA ILE A 561 4.22 -6.42 -7.19
C ILE A 561 4.10 -6.99 -8.62
N ASN A 562 2.87 -7.19 -9.10
CA ASN A 562 2.62 -7.70 -10.43
C ASN A 562 3.20 -6.81 -11.54
N ALA A 563 3.11 -5.49 -11.39
CA ALA A 563 3.70 -4.53 -12.32
C ALA A 563 5.23 -4.64 -12.41
N TYR A 564 5.91 -4.81 -11.27
CA TYR A 564 7.37 -4.96 -11.26
C TYR A 564 7.83 -6.35 -11.70
N VAL A 565 7.12 -7.41 -11.31
CA VAL A 565 7.52 -8.80 -11.59
C VAL A 565 7.12 -9.25 -13.00
N GLN A 566 5.88 -9.03 -13.42
CA GLN A 566 5.42 -9.47 -14.76
C GLN A 566 5.64 -8.39 -15.82
N GLY A 567 5.41 -7.12 -15.45
CA GLY A 567 5.61 -5.98 -16.34
C GLY A 567 7.08 -5.68 -16.58
N ALA A 568 7.79 -5.25 -15.53
CA ALA A 568 9.20 -4.84 -15.61
C ALA A 568 10.19 -6.01 -15.56
N LYS A 569 9.77 -7.20 -15.10
CA LYS A 569 10.60 -8.42 -15.03
C LYS A 569 11.84 -8.31 -14.16
N VAL A 570 11.71 -7.64 -13.01
CA VAL A 570 12.75 -7.61 -11.98
C VAL A 570 12.99 -9.03 -11.43
N ASP A 571 14.20 -9.29 -10.95
CA ASP A 571 14.59 -10.61 -10.41
C ASP A 571 14.19 -10.79 -8.94
N GLY A 572 14.09 -9.70 -8.19
CA GLY A 572 13.76 -9.71 -6.77
C GLY A 572 13.09 -8.41 -6.32
N ILE A 573 12.46 -8.49 -5.16
CA ILE A 573 11.81 -7.36 -4.51
C ILE A 573 12.35 -7.22 -3.08
N ILE A 574 12.66 -5.98 -2.71
CA ILE A 574 13.01 -5.59 -1.34
C ILE A 574 11.77 -4.91 -0.73
N THR A 575 11.27 -5.44 0.38
CA THR A 575 9.97 -5.01 0.94
C THR A 575 9.94 -5.01 2.47
N ASP A 576 9.19 -4.06 3.02
CA ASP A 576 8.85 -4.00 4.45
C ASP A 576 7.85 -5.10 4.87
N PHE A 577 7.17 -5.72 3.91
CA PHE A 577 6.08 -6.70 4.12
C PHE A 577 6.35 -8.03 3.39
N PRO A 578 7.30 -8.87 3.86
CA PRO A 578 7.64 -10.13 3.21
C PRO A 578 6.44 -11.05 2.99
N GLY A 579 5.44 -11.04 3.88
CA GLY A 579 4.27 -11.91 3.77
C GLY A 579 3.42 -11.63 2.53
N THR A 580 3.30 -10.37 2.12
CA THR A 580 2.58 -9.97 0.91
C THR A 580 3.34 -10.44 -0.34
N ALA A 581 4.65 -10.22 -0.38
CA ALA A 581 5.54 -10.67 -1.44
C ALA A 581 5.59 -12.20 -1.59
N HIS A 582 5.70 -12.93 -0.49
CA HIS A 582 5.71 -14.38 -0.48
C HIS A 582 4.36 -14.93 -0.94
N ARG A 583 3.24 -14.37 -0.46
CA ARG A 583 1.91 -14.78 -0.93
C ARG A 583 1.74 -14.58 -2.44
N TYR A 584 2.29 -13.50 -2.99
CA TYR A 584 2.35 -13.30 -4.44
C TYR A 584 3.10 -14.46 -5.14
N LYS A 585 4.24 -14.93 -4.63
CA LYS A 585 4.96 -16.09 -5.23
C LYS A 585 4.14 -17.38 -5.30
N LEU A 586 3.16 -17.53 -4.41
CA LEU A 586 2.35 -18.75 -4.29
C LEU A 586 1.08 -18.72 -5.15
N ASN A 587 0.76 -17.59 -5.78
CA ASN A 587 -0.49 -17.44 -6.54
C ASN A 587 -0.53 -18.36 -7.77
N SER A 588 -1.71 -18.89 -8.10
CA SER A 588 -1.81 -19.87 -9.21
C SER A 588 -1.65 -19.23 -10.59
N CYS A 589 -1.83 -17.92 -10.70
CA CYS A 589 -1.91 -17.20 -11.96
C CYS A 589 -0.55 -16.83 -12.56
N THR A 590 0.52 -16.75 -11.75
CA THR A 590 1.90 -16.53 -12.23
C THR A 590 2.38 -17.61 -13.21
N SER A 591 1.83 -18.82 -13.13
CA SER A 591 2.16 -19.91 -14.05
C SER A 591 1.45 -19.83 -15.41
N MET A 592 0.45 -18.95 -15.56
CA MET A 592 -0.43 -18.91 -16.73
C MET A 592 0.13 -18.07 -17.89
N GLY A 593 1.16 -17.25 -17.66
CA GLY A 593 1.77 -16.37 -18.67
C GLY A 593 0.72 -15.51 -19.40
N ASN A 594 0.69 -15.55 -20.73
CA ASN A 594 -0.28 -14.79 -21.55
C ASN A 594 -1.75 -15.23 -21.36
N SER A 595 -2.00 -16.35 -20.68
CA SER A 595 -3.36 -16.82 -20.35
C SER A 595 -3.82 -16.31 -18.98
N ALA A 596 -3.01 -15.50 -18.29
CA ALA A 596 -3.40 -14.90 -17.02
C ALA A 596 -4.66 -14.03 -17.20
N PRO A 597 -5.60 -14.05 -16.24
CA PRO A 597 -6.79 -13.21 -16.28
C PRO A 597 -6.46 -11.72 -16.39
N LEU A 598 -7.38 -10.92 -16.95
CA LEU A 598 -7.20 -9.48 -17.14
C LEU A 598 -6.87 -8.73 -15.84
N PHE A 599 -7.47 -9.13 -14.71
CA PHE A 599 -7.20 -8.53 -13.40
C PHE A 599 -5.80 -8.86 -12.86
N MET A 600 -5.10 -9.84 -13.43
CA MET A 600 -3.68 -10.14 -13.15
C MET A 600 -2.75 -9.55 -14.22
N GLN A 601 -3.24 -8.71 -15.13
CA GLN A 601 -2.36 -8.01 -16.06
C GLN A 601 -1.81 -6.74 -15.40
N PRO A 602 -0.52 -6.43 -15.58
CA PRO A 602 0.06 -5.21 -15.02
C PRO A 602 -0.61 -3.98 -15.66
N PRO A 603 -0.89 -2.91 -14.89
CA PRO A 603 -1.43 -1.68 -15.44
C PRO A 603 -0.48 -1.11 -16.48
N GLN A 604 -1.04 -0.55 -17.55
CA GLN A 604 -0.24 0.05 -18.61
C GLN A 604 0.25 1.43 -18.17
N PRO A 605 1.58 1.67 -18.08
CA PRO A 605 2.11 2.95 -17.63
C PRO A 605 1.57 4.13 -18.47
N GLY A 606 1.10 5.19 -17.81
CA GLY A 606 0.51 6.36 -18.45
C GLY A 606 -0.94 6.21 -18.90
N SER A 607 -1.54 5.02 -18.82
CA SER A 607 -2.94 4.83 -19.23
C SER A 607 -3.91 5.65 -18.37
N LEU A 608 -3.68 5.72 -17.06
CA LEU A 608 -4.53 6.47 -16.15
C LEU A 608 -4.39 8.00 -16.37
N LEU A 609 -3.19 8.49 -16.72
CA LEU A 609 -2.98 9.89 -17.11
C LEU A 609 -3.79 10.29 -18.35
N LEU A 610 -3.90 9.40 -19.34
CA LEU A 610 -4.64 9.67 -20.58
C LEU A 610 -6.16 9.81 -20.35
N THR A 611 -6.66 9.40 -19.20
CA THR A 611 -8.08 9.58 -18.82
C THR A 611 -8.37 10.93 -18.17
N MET A 612 -7.34 11.72 -17.83
CA MET A 612 -7.49 13.05 -17.27
C MET A 612 -7.74 14.10 -18.35
N ALA A 613 -8.50 15.14 -18.01
CA ALA A 613 -8.65 16.30 -18.89
C ALA A 613 -7.27 16.99 -19.10
N PRO A 614 -6.97 17.50 -20.31
CA PRO A 614 -5.63 18.02 -20.63
C PRO A 614 -5.12 19.14 -19.72
N ASP A 615 -6.02 19.95 -19.16
CA ASP A 615 -5.73 21.10 -18.29
C ASP A 615 -5.41 20.72 -16.84
N VAL A 616 -5.81 19.53 -16.40
CA VAL A 616 -5.52 18.99 -15.06
C VAL A 616 -4.42 17.92 -15.07
N GLN A 617 -3.91 17.56 -16.25
CA GLN A 617 -2.77 16.65 -16.35
C GLN A 617 -1.53 17.25 -15.67
N PRO A 618 -0.76 16.44 -14.95
CA PRO A 618 0.49 16.89 -14.36
C PRO A 618 1.45 17.35 -15.46
N PRO A 619 2.30 18.35 -15.19
CA PRO A 619 3.30 18.79 -16.14
C PRO A 619 4.23 17.61 -16.48
N ALA A 620 4.71 17.59 -17.73
CA ALA A 620 5.70 16.61 -18.14
C ALA A 620 6.94 16.73 -17.25
N ALA A 621 7.27 15.64 -16.54
CA ALA A 621 8.46 15.59 -15.71
C ALA A 621 9.72 15.57 -16.60
N ALA A 622 10.77 16.24 -16.15
CA ALA A 622 12.08 16.10 -16.77
C ALA A 622 12.52 14.62 -16.72
N PRO A 623 13.14 14.09 -17.78
CA PRO A 623 13.64 12.72 -17.75
C PRO A 623 14.68 12.59 -16.65
N MET A 624 14.61 11.49 -15.89
CA MET A 624 15.64 11.16 -14.90
C MET A 624 17.02 11.09 -15.56
N PRO A 625 18.11 11.40 -14.82
CA PRO A 625 19.46 11.32 -15.35
C PRO A 625 19.82 9.90 -15.85
N LEU A 626 20.78 9.84 -16.76
CA LEU A 626 21.42 8.58 -17.18
C LEU A 626 22.55 8.28 -16.19
N LEU A 627 22.63 7.05 -15.68
CA LEU A 627 23.76 6.64 -14.84
C LEU A 627 25.04 6.55 -15.68
N THR A 628 26.05 7.34 -15.34
CA THR A 628 27.33 7.42 -16.03
C THR A 628 28.46 6.79 -15.22
N ASP A 629 29.62 6.58 -15.85
CA ASP A 629 30.82 6.06 -15.17
C ASP A 629 31.31 6.98 -14.06
N ALA A 630 31.09 8.30 -14.16
CA ALA A 630 31.42 9.25 -13.11
C ALA A 630 30.57 9.04 -11.84
N ASP A 631 29.32 8.58 -11.99
CA ASP A 631 28.42 8.30 -10.86
C ASP A 631 28.79 6.99 -10.14
N VAL A 632 29.48 6.08 -10.83
CA VAL A 632 29.92 4.78 -10.28
C VAL A 632 31.37 4.84 -9.78
N ALA A 633 32.18 5.73 -10.34
CA ALA A 633 33.60 5.84 -10.03
C ALA A 633 33.83 6.50 -8.67
N GLU A 634 34.43 5.74 -7.76
CA GLU A 634 34.82 6.22 -6.44
C GLU A 634 36.31 6.04 -6.19
N PRO A 635 36.92 6.90 -5.35
CA PRO A 635 38.27 6.67 -4.85
C PRO A 635 38.34 5.36 -4.03
N ALA A 636 39.54 4.82 -3.89
CA ALA A 636 39.75 3.66 -3.02
C ALA A 636 39.40 4.00 -1.56
N LEU A 637 38.96 3.00 -0.81
CA LEU A 637 38.68 3.18 0.61
C LEU A 637 39.95 3.68 1.33
N PRO A 638 39.82 4.70 2.18
CA PRO A 638 40.93 5.24 2.94
C PRO A 638 41.44 4.23 3.98
N PRO A 639 42.73 4.31 4.37
CA PRO A 639 43.26 3.48 5.43
C PRO A 639 42.57 3.80 6.76
N VAL A 640 42.42 2.79 7.61
CA VAL A 640 41.87 2.97 8.96
C VAL A 640 42.83 3.86 9.76
N SER A 641 42.31 4.96 10.29
CA SER A 641 43.09 5.89 11.11
C SER A 641 43.53 5.22 12.41
N ASN A 642 44.80 5.39 12.80
CA ASN A 642 45.37 4.89 14.06
C ASN A 642 44.92 5.68 15.31
N THR A 643 43.77 6.36 15.27
CA THR A 643 43.25 7.14 16.39
C THR A 643 42.65 6.26 17.49
N THR A 644 43.48 5.41 18.13
CA THR A 644 43.14 4.72 19.39
C THR A 644 43.34 5.61 20.63
N THR A 645 43.04 6.91 20.54
CA THR A 645 42.96 7.78 21.72
C THR A 645 41.64 8.50 21.73
N ALA A 646 40.85 8.26 22.78
CA ALA A 646 39.63 9.00 23.07
C ALA A 646 39.95 10.50 23.16
N ALA A 647 39.74 11.23 22.07
CA ALA A 647 39.82 12.68 22.09
C ALA A 647 38.54 13.20 22.75
N SER A 648 38.68 13.75 23.96
CA SER A 648 37.67 14.65 24.52
C SER A 648 37.50 15.85 23.57
N PRO A 649 36.28 16.35 23.30
CA PRO A 649 36.11 17.43 22.33
C PRO A 649 36.70 18.72 22.92
N SER A 650 37.87 19.13 22.42
CA SER A 650 38.40 20.45 22.66
C SER A 650 37.56 21.49 21.93
N HIS A 651 36.98 22.43 22.67
CA HIS A 651 36.39 23.65 22.12
C HIS A 651 37.46 24.45 21.37
N ALA A 652 37.58 24.24 20.05
CA ALA A 652 38.35 25.11 19.19
C ALA A 652 37.39 26.09 18.51
N ALA A 653 37.33 27.31 19.07
CA ALA A 653 36.65 28.44 18.45
C ALA A 653 37.28 28.74 17.08
N LEU A 654 36.55 28.46 16.00
CA LEU A 654 36.96 28.89 14.66
C LEU A 654 36.71 30.40 14.52
N ARG A 655 37.81 31.15 14.43
CA ARG A 655 37.81 32.53 13.90
C ARG A 655 37.30 32.49 12.45
N MET A 656 36.16 33.13 12.21
CA MET A 656 35.68 33.48 10.87
C MET A 656 36.70 34.36 10.15
N ARG A 657 37.16 33.92 8.98
CA ARG A 657 37.60 34.83 7.92
C ARG A 657 36.39 35.07 7.02
N THR A 658 35.91 36.30 7.04
CA THR A 658 34.93 36.85 6.12
C THR A 658 35.57 37.00 4.75
N ASP A 659 35.06 36.29 3.75
CA ASP A 659 35.07 36.77 2.37
C ASP A 659 33.63 36.98 1.93
N VAL A 660 33.32 38.25 1.78
CA VAL A 660 32.05 38.82 1.31
C VAL A 660 32.02 38.64 -0.21
N SER A 661 31.00 37.97 -0.75
CA SER A 661 30.40 38.36 -2.03
C SER A 661 29.11 37.58 -2.34
N ILE A 662 28.05 38.39 -2.54
CA ILE A 662 26.81 38.13 -3.28
C ILE A 662 25.71 37.36 -2.52
N LEU A 663 24.92 38.14 -1.78
CA LEU A 663 23.61 37.76 -1.23
C LEU A 663 22.69 38.98 -1.36
N ILE A 664 22.09 39.17 -2.54
CA ILE A 664 20.93 40.06 -2.75
C ILE A 664 20.00 39.36 -3.73
N ALA A 665 18.94 38.74 -3.19
CA ALA A 665 17.60 38.59 -3.75
C ALA A 665 16.95 37.32 -3.20
N LEU A 666 16.20 37.43 -2.08
CA LEU A 666 15.01 36.62 -1.72
C LEU A 666 14.65 36.88 -0.26
N LEU A 667 14.32 38.12 0.07
CA LEU A 667 13.70 38.51 1.33
C LEU A 667 12.79 39.73 1.07
N MET A 668 11.77 39.53 0.24
CA MET A 668 10.60 40.41 0.11
C MET A 668 9.50 39.64 -0.63
N LEU A 669 8.82 38.73 0.10
CA LEU A 669 7.51 38.19 -0.24
C LEU A 669 6.98 37.34 0.95
N CYS A 670 6.80 38.00 2.10
CA CYS A 670 6.03 37.48 3.23
C CYS A 670 5.41 38.67 3.99
N ALA A 671 4.57 39.45 3.29
CA ALA A 671 3.72 40.45 3.91
C ALA A 671 2.61 40.91 2.94
N SER A 672 1.71 39.99 2.55
CA SER A 672 0.38 40.35 2.04
C SER A 672 -0.43 39.10 1.71
N LEU A 673 -1.12 38.54 2.70
CA LEU A 673 -2.36 37.77 2.54
C LEU A 673 -3.00 37.62 3.93
N LEU A 674 -3.50 38.76 4.40
CA LEU A 674 -4.50 38.93 5.44
C LEU A 674 -5.42 40.02 4.90
N ILE A 675 -6.46 39.59 4.18
CA ILE A 675 -7.81 40.17 4.02
C ILE A 675 -8.66 39.06 3.41
#